data_AF-A0A2T2RPT4-F1
#
_entry.id   AF-A0A2T2RPT4-F1
#
_cell.length_a   1.000
_cell.length_b   1.000
_cell.length_c   1.000
_cell.angle_alpha   90.00
_cell.angle_beta   90.00
_cell.angle_gamma   90.00
#
_symmetry.space_group_name_H-M   'P 1'
#
loop_
_entity.id
_entity.type
_entity.pdbx_description
1 polymer ?
#
loop_
_entity_poly.entity_id
_entity_poly.type
_entity_poly.pdbx_seq_one_letter_code
_entity_poly.pdbx_strand_id
1 'polypeptide(L)'
;PLSFCRECGQDYYTVVRDDWEGTVTPLLSEKTSTSDESSQCVEGYLVLDESDLWDPNDVERLPDSWFKPTKRDRKLKPDYAKHMPEELHVRADGSIAPSGGLRSWFLRKPLLFCPNCGVAYDKRKSEFAKLSGLSSEGRSTATTLLCLSGANRLRGSVDPQAAKILSFTDNRQDASLQAGHFNDFVQTSLLRSALNAALRKHGELDHARLAEEVVKCMELTQQGYARSPAELNHGKRKNEQAFRNLIEYRLYEDLPRGWRFIQPNLEQCGLLEIQYPELQELCRDEGCWQHPVLQQASPSERYQASEVLLNQLRKAFAIDAKCLQSDELERLRRQVEQAISDHWGFDENERLHEASWATLSSGRQQQYQERLAVKLTARSKVGRFLRAAERWQSRGQPLSEREYQDLIESLVETLREAGYLIREGSYVQLRVDCILWKSRQWQTVKPDPLTSKRLQGDWDPQIRVNQFFQNFYNRDIARIYNLEGREHTGQVKPHVRQEREHRFRNGELATLFCSPTMELGIDIADLHVVHLRNIPPSPANYAQRGGRAGRSGRQALVLSYASAGSGHDQYFYKRQGQMVAGVVATPRLELANRELIESHIYSVWLAHTGANLGKSMRDVLDLEQQELPLRETLKSQLTLSQEAFQSCVDSAWNMLADSFCQQDLKYSKWYTKDWVRYILDRARDTFDDCCELWRELYRDAISQRDWARDEIDRASTSGSSKRDRDTADKEEQDALRQIDLLLGDDRQHTDFEFYPYRYFATEGFLPGFNFPRLPIRAYIPAGDRGEFISRPRAVAIRELAPTNIVYYEGNKFQITKTKIPVGDFEGDYKRVALCLSCGYFHNGNSWTRDTCENCGERLTQDSSGNPAKLSRVFSIETAITERQKRITCDEEERLKYGYNVTTHFRYNESSERESATVTASDDQLLLKLTYGSTASLWRINRGLQRSREQGFRLDIKTGLWQKDEPKHDPDDLHTEVHLLAAETRNILVVEPSNIGDANRDAFLATLQYALERSIQAHYKLEEDELASERVGKGETLLFWEAAEGGAGVLSQILSDPNAFQAIADKALDICHFKPDEENEVCAKACYECLLSYRNQFDHPRLNRHQIRKWLHNLKDSKVDLHNADLDRQRKYKELYERTDADSELERRVLNEIWRQGMRLPDAAQELIPEAECCPDFLYKQSQVAVFCDGSVHDSPEQQKKDKRQRDDLQYLAGYYPFTIRYDDYLESTIRELSEYIDRI
;
A
#
# COMPACT_ATOMS: atom_id res chain seq x y z
N PRO A 1 -22.67 -1.02 -6.20
CA PRO A 1 -22.54 -1.45 -4.78
C PRO A 1 -23.68 -0.84 -3.94
N LEU A 2 -24.16 -1.53 -2.90
CA LEU A 2 -25.22 -1.01 -2.03
C LEU A 2 -24.64 -0.37 -0.76
N SER A 3 -25.17 0.80 -0.40
CA SER A 3 -24.92 1.54 0.83
C SER A 3 -26.22 1.78 1.57
N PHE A 4 -26.20 1.79 2.89
CA PHE A 4 -27.36 1.89 3.79
C PHE A 4 -27.21 3.12 4.68
N CYS A 5 -28.27 3.89 4.88
CA CYS A 5 -28.29 4.99 5.84
C CYS A 5 -28.00 4.47 7.24
N ARG A 6 -26.99 5.01 7.93
CA ARG A 6 -26.63 4.54 9.28
C ARG A 6 -27.69 4.81 10.34
N GLU A 7 -28.61 5.73 10.08
CA GLU A 7 -29.70 6.07 11.01
C GLU A 7 -30.93 5.16 10.85
N CYS A 8 -31.32 4.80 9.62
CA CYS A 8 -32.56 4.04 9.37
C CYS A 8 -32.42 2.79 8.50
N GLY A 9 -31.26 2.55 7.90
CA GLY A 9 -31.02 1.40 7.03
C GLY A 9 -31.49 1.53 5.58
N GLN A 10 -31.96 2.71 5.12
CA GLN A 10 -32.34 2.92 3.72
C GLN A 10 -31.19 2.58 2.76
N ASP A 11 -31.41 1.73 1.78
CA ASP A 11 -30.42 1.33 0.79
C ASP A 11 -30.31 2.31 -0.38
N TYR A 12 -29.10 2.38 -0.95
CA TYR A 12 -28.68 3.26 -2.02
C TYR A 12 -27.66 2.53 -2.90
N TYR A 13 -27.84 2.55 -4.21
CA TYR A 13 -26.82 2.13 -5.16
C TYR A 13 -25.76 3.24 -5.29
N THR A 14 -24.52 2.96 -4.90
CA THR A 14 -23.39 3.87 -5.11
C THR A 14 -22.96 3.83 -6.57
N VAL A 15 -23.01 4.97 -7.24
CA VAL A 15 -22.86 5.07 -8.70
C VAL A 15 -22.05 6.29 -9.16
N VAL A 16 -21.57 6.23 -10.39
CA VAL A 16 -21.07 7.36 -11.18
C VAL A 16 -22.02 7.58 -12.34
N ARG A 17 -22.52 8.80 -12.49
CA ARG A 17 -23.33 9.22 -13.63
C ARG A 17 -22.43 9.90 -14.65
N ASP A 18 -22.48 9.43 -15.89
CA ASP A 18 -21.82 10.06 -17.04
C ASP A 18 -22.90 10.79 -17.86
N ASP A 19 -22.84 12.11 -17.84
CA ASP A 19 -23.82 12.97 -18.51
C ASP A 19 -23.62 13.00 -20.05
N TRP A 20 -22.45 12.63 -20.57
CA TRP A 20 -22.15 12.59 -22.01
C TRP A 20 -22.65 11.30 -22.65
N GLU A 21 -22.31 10.17 -22.04
CA GLU A 21 -22.73 8.84 -22.50
C GLU A 21 -24.19 8.54 -22.10
N GLY A 22 -24.77 9.32 -21.18
CA GLY A 22 -26.12 9.10 -20.67
C GLY A 22 -26.24 7.79 -19.90
N THR A 23 -25.23 7.46 -19.08
CA THR A 23 -25.17 6.18 -18.35
C THR A 23 -24.92 6.38 -16.86
N VAL A 24 -25.35 5.40 -16.07
CA VAL A 24 -25.07 5.27 -14.64
C VAL A 24 -24.34 3.96 -14.43
N THR A 25 -23.12 4.04 -13.91
CA THR A 25 -22.27 2.86 -13.64
C THR A 25 -22.00 2.69 -12.15
N PRO A 26 -21.86 1.46 -11.64
CA PRO A 26 -21.56 1.23 -10.23
C PRO A 26 -20.20 1.82 -9.82
N LEU A 27 -20.16 2.55 -8.70
CA LEU A 27 -18.90 3.02 -8.09
C LEU A 27 -18.34 1.91 -7.19
N LEU A 28 -17.25 1.27 -7.61
CA LEU A 28 -16.57 0.20 -6.87
C LEU A 28 -15.68 0.76 -5.74
N SER A 29 -15.58 0.05 -4.62
CA SER A 29 -15.04 0.52 -3.34
C SER A 29 -13.59 1.05 -3.34
N GLU A 30 -12.77 0.66 -4.32
CA GLU A 30 -11.38 1.14 -4.44
C GLU A 30 -11.17 2.22 -5.52
N LYS A 31 -12.24 2.68 -6.20
CA LYS A 31 -12.17 3.98 -6.89
C LYS A 31 -12.06 5.07 -5.82
N THR A 32 -10.82 5.30 -5.43
CA THR A 32 -10.31 6.60 -4.99
C THR A 32 -11.16 7.67 -5.66
N SER A 33 -11.95 8.39 -4.85
CA SER A 33 -12.89 9.39 -5.33
C SER A 33 -12.25 10.23 -6.42
N THR A 34 -12.81 10.15 -7.63
CA THR A 34 -12.46 10.99 -8.78
C THR A 34 -12.91 12.40 -8.45
N SER A 35 -12.08 13.16 -7.73
CA SER A 35 -12.30 14.57 -7.44
C SER A 35 -11.60 15.46 -8.47
N ASP A 36 -11.48 15.00 -9.72
CA ASP A 36 -11.13 15.90 -10.81
C ASP A 36 -12.40 16.65 -11.22
N GLU A 37 -12.48 17.93 -10.84
CA GLU A 37 -13.52 18.88 -11.28
C GLU A 37 -13.55 19.04 -12.81
N SER A 38 -12.61 18.44 -13.54
CA SER A 38 -12.53 18.41 -15.01
C SER A 38 -13.23 17.21 -15.67
N SER A 39 -13.73 16.22 -14.92
CA SER A 39 -14.52 15.12 -15.47
C SER A 39 -16.02 15.43 -15.36
N GLN A 40 -16.78 15.34 -16.47
CA GLN A 40 -18.25 15.48 -16.48
C GLN A 40 -18.98 14.30 -15.81
N CYS A 41 -18.24 13.41 -15.17
CA CYS A 41 -18.76 12.32 -14.37
C CYS A 41 -19.13 12.81 -12.96
N VAL A 42 -20.34 12.50 -12.51
CA VAL A 42 -20.86 12.90 -11.20
C VAL A 42 -21.02 11.67 -10.30
N GLU A 43 -20.23 11.60 -9.23
CA GLU A 43 -20.42 10.60 -8.18
C GLU A 43 -21.70 10.86 -7.37
N GLY A 44 -22.44 9.81 -7.05
CA GLY A 44 -23.68 9.92 -6.29
C GLY A 44 -24.27 8.60 -5.85
N TYR A 45 -25.54 8.67 -5.47
CA TYR A 45 -26.35 7.60 -4.94
C TYR A 45 -27.64 7.51 -5.73
N LEU A 46 -27.95 6.34 -6.25
CA LEU A 46 -29.21 6.07 -6.92
C LEU A 46 -30.11 5.27 -5.96
N VAL A 47 -31.33 5.74 -5.70
CA VAL A 47 -32.34 4.98 -4.96
C VAL A 47 -33.52 4.71 -5.88
N LEU A 48 -34.03 3.48 -5.85
CA LEU A 48 -35.22 3.11 -6.62
C LEU A 48 -36.45 3.70 -5.94
N ASP A 49 -37.36 4.27 -6.72
CA ASP A 49 -38.57 4.92 -6.20
C ASP A 49 -39.70 3.91 -5.99
N GLU A 50 -39.44 2.83 -5.24
CA GLU A 50 -40.41 1.76 -4.99
C GLU A 50 -41.43 2.09 -3.88
N SER A 51 -41.18 3.17 -3.13
CA SER A 51 -41.93 3.53 -1.93
C SER A 51 -42.25 5.02 -1.79
N ASP A 52 -42.35 5.76 -2.90
CA ASP A 52 -42.66 7.21 -2.96
C ASP A 52 -41.78 8.03 -1.97
N LEU A 53 -40.45 7.81 -2.03
CA LEU A 53 -39.51 8.30 -1.01
C LEU A 53 -39.33 9.82 -0.98
N TRP A 54 -39.62 10.50 -2.09
CA TRP A 54 -39.40 11.93 -2.26
C TRP A 54 -40.38 12.52 -3.27
N ASP A 55 -41.03 13.61 -2.90
CA ASP A 55 -41.82 14.45 -3.81
C ASP A 55 -41.12 15.80 -4.01
N PRO A 56 -41.18 16.43 -5.21
CA PRO A 56 -40.66 17.78 -5.42
C PRO A 56 -41.16 18.85 -4.41
N ASN A 57 -42.32 18.64 -3.77
CA ASN A 57 -42.85 19.51 -2.72
C ASN A 57 -42.18 19.31 -1.34
N ASP A 58 -41.47 18.19 -1.11
CA ASP A 58 -40.72 17.94 0.13
C ASP A 58 -39.52 18.88 0.32
N VAL A 59 -39.18 19.67 -0.70
CA VAL A 59 -38.16 20.73 -0.61
C VAL A 59 -38.45 21.67 0.57
N GLU A 60 -39.72 21.94 0.88
CA GLU A 60 -40.09 22.78 2.02
C GLU A 60 -39.75 22.15 3.39
N ARG A 61 -39.49 20.84 3.46
CA ARG A 61 -39.06 20.18 4.69
C ARG A 61 -37.55 20.33 4.95
N LEU A 62 -36.77 20.83 3.98
CA LEU A 62 -35.32 20.95 4.14
C LEU A 62 -34.92 21.96 5.23
N PRO A 63 -33.73 21.82 5.85
CA PRO A 63 -33.30 22.74 6.90
C PRO A 63 -33.24 24.19 6.40
N ASP A 64 -33.78 25.15 7.16
CA ASP A 64 -33.79 26.59 6.79
C ASP A 64 -32.43 27.15 6.39
N SER A 65 -31.35 26.59 6.95
CA SER A 65 -29.97 26.95 6.62
C SER A 65 -29.62 26.78 5.13
N TRP A 66 -30.40 26.01 4.36
CA TRP A 66 -30.22 25.78 2.93
C TRP A 66 -30.86 26.88 2.08
N PHE A 67 -31.71 27.72 2.67
CA PHE A 67 -32.42 28.78 1.97
C PHE A 67 -31.82 30.17 2.25
N LYS A 68 -32.04 31.10 1.32
CA LYS A 68 -31.88 32.55 1.50
C LYS A 68 -33.27 33.17 1.66
N PRO A 69 -33.52 33.99 2.69
CA PRO A 69 -34.78 34.70 2.83
C PRO A 69 -34.93 35.74 1.71
N THR A 70 -36.12 35.84 1.11
CA THR A 70 -36.52 36.90 0.18
C THR A 70 -37.78 37.62 0.69
N LYS A 71 -38.18 38.74 0.06
CA LYS A 71 -39.27 39.60 0.56
C LYS A 71 -40.66 38.94 0.60
N ARG A 72 -40.86 37.79 -0.08
CA ARG A 72 -42.13 37.04 -0.08
C ARG A 72 -41.97 35.52 0.09
N ASP A 73 -40.79 34.95 -0.21
CA ASP A 73 -40.52 33.50 -0.11
C ASP A 73 -39.08 33.20 0.38
N ARG A 74 -38.75 31.92 0.58
CA ARG A 74 -37.38 31.45 0.80
C ARG A 74 -36.83 30.78 -0.47
N LYS A 75 -35.62 31.14 -0.92
CA LYS A 75 -34.99 30.57 -2.14
C LYS A 75 -33.81 29.68 -1.79
N LEU A 76 -33.74 28.48 -2.35
CA LEU A 76 -32.64 27.54 -2.11
C LEU A 76 -31.28 28.13 -2.56
N LYS A 77 -30.24 27.95 -1.74
CA LYS A 77 -28.88 28.41 -2.06
C LYS A 77 -28.29 27.57 -3.22
N PRO A 78 -27.56 28.18 -4.16
CA PRO A 78 -26.96 27.46 -5.30
C PRO A 78 -26.12 26.24 -4.88
N ASP A 79 -25.36 26.36 -3.81
CA ASP A 79 -24.49 25.29 -3.29
C ASP A 79 -25.25 24.04 -2.82
N TYR A 80 -26.54 24.15 -2.51
CA TYR A 80 -27.42 23.05 -2.07
C TYR A 80 -28.38 22.59 -3.16
N ALA A 81 -28.70 23.46 -4.14
CA ALA A 81 -29.56 23.13 -5.27
C ALA A 81 -29.03 21.92 -6.07
N LYS A 82 -27.72 21.82 -6.26
CA LYS A 82 -27.05 20.69 -6.94
C LYS A 82 -27.06 19.35 -6.17
N HIS A 83 -27.61 19.33 -4.96
CA HIS A 83 -27.75 18.13 -4.13
C HIS A 83 -29.21 17.72 -3.94
N MET A 84 -30.13 18.34 -4.70
CA MET A 84 -31.52 17.91 -4.74
C MET A 84 -31.62 16.56 -5.45
N PRO A 85 -32.53 15.67 -5.01
CA PRO A 85 -32.83 14.45 -5.74
C PRO A 85 -33.22 14.78 -7.19
N GLU A 86 -32.51 14.19 -8.15
CA GLU A 86 -32.79 14.30 -9.57
C GLU A 86 -33.51 13.03 -10.05
N GLU A 87 -34.66 13.18 -10.69
CA GLU A 87 -35.42 12.05 -11.21
C GLU A 87 -34.75 11.47 -12.47
N LEU A 88 -34.46 10.17 -12.46
CA LEU A 88 -33.89 9.41 -13.58
C LEU A 88 -34.74 8.17 -13.87
N HIS A 89 -34.77 7.75 -15.14
CA HIS A 89 -35.29 6.43 -15.53
C HIS A 89 -34.14 5.57 -16.05
N VAL A 90 -33.75 4.56 -15.27
CA VAL A 90 -32.55 3.76 -15.52
C VAL A 90 -32.92 2.36 -15.98
N ARG A 91 -32.27 1.87 -17.05
CA ARG A 91 -32.43 0.50 -17.57
C ARG A 91 -31.42 -0.46 -16.93
N ALA A 92 -31.63 -1.77 -17.11
CA ALA A 92 -30.79 -2.82 -16.52
C ALA A 92 -29.31 -2.78 -16.99
N ASP A 93 -29.04 -2.20 -18.15
CA ASP A 93 -27.68 -2.00 -18.69
C ASP A 93 -26.99 -0.73 -18.16
N GLY A 94 -27.68 0.07 -17.33
CA GLY A 94 -27.21 1.34 -16.79
C GLY A 94 -27.49 2.56 -17.67
N SER A 95 -28.14 2.41 -18.83
CA SER A 95 -28.50 3.55 -19.67
C SER A 95 -29.63 4.38 -19.06
N ILE A 96 -29.53 5.71 -19.18
CA ILE A 96 -30.56 6.67 -18.78
C ILE A 96 -31.47 6.90 -19.98
N ALA A 97 -32.74 6.56 -19.82
CA ALA A 97 -33.74 6.75 -20.87
C ALA A 97 -34.75 7.85 -20.47
N PRO A 98 -35.36 8.57 -21.43
CA PRO A 98 -36.47 9.48 -21.14
C PRO A 98 -37.75 8.74 -20.71
N SER A 99 -37.91 7.47 -21.14
CA SER A 99 -39.03 6.59 -20.78
C SER A 99 -38.65 5.11 -20.94
N GLY A 100 -39.30 4.22 -20.17
CA GLY A 100 -39.08 2.76 -20.25
C GLY A 100 -37.91 2.20 -19.42
N GLY A 101 -37.52 2.90 -18.35
CA GLY A 101 -36.61 2.41 -17.30
C GLY A 101 -37.28 2.48 -15.92
N LEU A 102 -36.63 1.97 -14.88
CA LEU A 102 -37.13 2.08 -13.50
C LEU A 102 -36.96 3.52 -13.01
N ARG A 103 -38.05 4.10 -12.49
CA ARG A 103 -38.03 5.44 -11.87
C ARG A 103 -37.15 5.41 -10.63
N SER A 104 -36.19 6.33 -10.59
CA SER A 104 -35.13 6.36 -9.59
C SER A 104 -34.78 7.80 -9.24
N TRP A 105 -34.28 8.02 -8.02
CA TRP A 105 -33.76 9.31 -7.57
C TRP A 105 -32.24 9.27 -7.47
N PHE A 106 -31.57 10.19 -8.16
CA PHE A 106 -30.14 10.39 -8.07
C PHE A 106 -29.81 11.50 -7.08
N LEU A 107 -29.04 11.18 -6.04
CA LEU A 107 -28.52 12.12 -5.06
C LEU A 107 -27.01 12.30 -5.25
N ARG A 108 -26.57 13.52 -5.54
CA ARG A 108 -25.16 13.83 -5.75
C ARG A 108 -24.34 13.72 -4.45
N LYS A 109 -23.16 13.11 -4.54
CA LYS A 109 -22.18 13.04 -3.44
C LYS A 109 -21.58 14.43 -3.13
N PRO A 110 -21.32 14.79 -1.85
CA PRO A 110 -21.64 14.04 -0.62
C PRO A 110 -23.14 13.98 -0.32
N LEU A 111 -23.61 12.89 0.31
CA LEU A 111 -24.98 12.77 0.78
C LEU A 111 -25.24 13.84 1.86
N LEU A 112 -26.24 14.68 1.63
CA LEU A 112 -26.59 15.78 2.54
C LEU A 112 -27.83 15.51 3.39
N PHE A 113 -28.69 14.58 2.99
CA PHE A 113 -29.81 14.12 3.79
C PHE A 113 -30.28 12.74 3.33
N CYS A 114 -31.04 12.06 4.19
CA CYS A 114 -31.74 10.82 3.84
C CYS A 114 -33.22 11.15 3.57
N PRO A 115 -33.76 10.91 2.36
CA PRO A 115 -35.18 11.12 2.06
C PRO A 115 -36.11 10.27 2.94
N ASN A 116 -35.68 9.07 3.37
CA ASN A 116 -36.49 8.17 4.19
C ASN A 116 -36.64 8.65 5.66
N CYS A 117 -35.54 8.80 6.40
CA CYS A 117 -35.60 9.15 7.85
C CYS A 117 -35.42 10.63 8.17
N GLY A 118 -35.25 11.46 7.15
CA GLY A 118 -35.12 12.90 7.28
C GLY A 118 -33.85 13.40 7.99
N VAL A 119 -32.86 12.54 8.29
CA VAL A 119 -31.58 13.02 8.85
C VAL A 119 -30.86 13.90 7.82
N ALA A 120 -30.32 15.03 8.28
CA ALA A 120 -29.54 15.97 7.47
C ALA A 120 -28.10 16.09 7.98
N TYR A 121 -27.15 16.11 7.06
CA TYR A 121 -25.71 16.08 7.35
C TYR A 121 -25.02 17.40 6.98
N ASP A 122 -23.90 17.67 7.66
CA ASP A 122 -22.99 18.75 7.25
C ASP A 122 -22.12 18.28 6.07
N LYS A 123 -21.76 19.18 5.16
CA LYS A 123 -20.84 18.92 4.04
C LYS A 123 -19.47 18.42 4.52
N ARG A 124 -19.03 18.83 5.72
CA ARG A 124 -17.74 18.43 6.29
C ARG A 124 -17.71 17.00 6.84
N LYS A 125 -18.86 16.39 7.10
CA LYS A 125 -18.93 15.02 7.63
C LYS A 125 -18.59 14.04 6.50
N SER A 126 -17.71 13.07 6.76
CA SER A 126 -17.32 12.05 5.77
C SER A 126 -18.50 11.15 5.41
N GLU A 127 -18.47 10.56 4.21
CA GLU A 127 -19.54 9.66 3.74
C GLU A 127 -19.64 8.38 4.57
N PHE A 128 -18.50 7.84 5.02
CA PHE A 128 -18.46 6.67 5.91
C PHE A 128 -19.22 6.88 7.23
N ALA A 129 -19.26 8.13 7.72
CA ALA A 129 -20.00 8.49 8.93
C ALA A 129 -21.51 8.72 8.70
N LYS A 130 -21.99 8.58 7.45
CA LYS A 130 -23.40 8.76 7.05
C LYS A 130 -24.01 7.46 6.52
N LEU A 131 -23.23 6.70 5.76
CA LEU A 131 -23.64 5.48 5.07
C LEU A 131 -22.79 4.28 5.50
N SER A 132 -23.34 3.08 5.39
CA SER A 132 -22.69 1.79 5.66
C SER A 132 -22.92 0.87 4.46
N GLY A 133 -21.94 0.23 3.86
CA GLY A 133 -22.14 -0.77 2.78
C GLY A 133 -22.48 -2.19 3.27
N LEU A 134 -22.95 -3.07 2.38
CA LEU A 134 -22.85 -4.52 2.61
C LEU A 134 -21.36 -4.89 2.67
N SER A 135 -20.94 -5.59 3.73
CA SER A 135 -19.52 -5.77 4.10
C SER A 135 -18.74 -4.48 4.43
N SER A 136 -19.45 -3.45 4.92
CA SER A 136 -18.81 -2.36 5.68
C SER A 136 -18.49 -2.72 7.11
N GLU A 137 -18.75 -3.97 7.53
CA GLU A 137 -18.08 -4.54 8.68
C GLU A 137 -16.59 -4.46 8.40
N GLY A 138 -15.89 -3.64 9.16
CA GLY A 138 -14.48 -3.50 8.89
C GLY A 138 -13.77 -4.81 9.24
N ARG A 139 -12.92 -5.25 8.31
CA ARG A 139 -12.25 -6.56 8.38
C ARG A 139 -11.49 -6.73 9.70
N SER A 140 -10.96 -5.64 10.23
CA SER A 140 -10.20 -5.63 11.48
C SER A 140 -11.11 -5.75 12.71
N THR A 141 -12.28 -5.10 12.69
CA THR A 141 -13.32 -5.31 13.71
C THR A 141 -13.89 -6.73 13.68
N ALA A 142 -14.23 -7.27 12.50
CA ALA A 142 -14.73 -8.63 12.38
C ALA A 142 -13.72 -9.65 12.93
N THR A 143 -12.46 -9.54 12.52
CA THR A 143 -11.37 -10.37 13.02
C THR A 143 -11.20 -10.25 14.55
N THR A 144 -11.24 -9.01 15.07
CA THR A 144 -11.13 -8.74 16.52
C THR A 144 -12.25 -9.43 17.27
N LEU A 145 -13.51 -9.26 16.85
CA LEU A 145 -14.67 -9.83 17.52
C LEU A 145 -14.69 -11.36 17.45
N LEU A 146 -14.31 -11.95 16.31
CA LEU A 146 -14.21 -13.40 16.14
C LEU A 146 -13.13 -14.00 17.05
N CYS A 147 -11.92 -13.41 17.06
CA CYS A 147 -10.84 -13.86 17.94
C CYS A 147 -11.22 -13.67 19.42
N LEU A 148 -11.76 -12.51 19.78
CA LEU A 148 -12.18 -12.20 21.14
C LEU A 148 -13.29 -13.14 21.63
N SER A 149 -14.32 -13.36 20.81
CA SER A 149 -15.44 -14.25 21.15
C SER A 149 -14.99 -15.71 21.19
N GLY A 150 -14.14 -16.14 20.27
CA GLY A 150 -13.60 -17.49 20.24
C GLY A 150 -12.74 -17.78 21.48
N ALA A 151 -11.77 -16.93 21.80
CA ALA A 151 -10.91 -17.09 22.97
C ALA A 151 -11.74 -17.10 24.27
N ASN A 152 -12.75 -16.22 24.37
CA ASN A 152 -13.64 -16.19 25.52
C ASN A 152 -14.54 -17.42 25.68
N ARG A 153 -14.95 -18.07 24.59
CA ARG A 153 -15.74 -19.31 24.67
C ARG A 153 -14.88 -20.52 25.04
N LEU A 154 -13.61 -20.52 24.64
CA LEU A 154 -12.65 -21.54 25.04
C LEU A 154 -12.32 -21.44 26.54
N ARG A 155 -12.20 -20.21 27.08
CA ARG A 155 -12.03 -19.99 28.52
C ARG A 155 -13.20 -20.61 29.31
N GLY A 156 -12.89 -21.61 30.13
CA GLY A 156 -13.87 -22.35 30.94
C GLY A 156 -14.47 -23.59 30.27
N SER A 157 -14.17 -23.83 28.98
CA SER A 157 -14.57 -25.05 28.25
C SER A 157 -13.40 -25.98 27.97
N VAL A 158 -12.18 -25.45 27.92
CA VAL A 158 -10.92 -26.19 27.72
C VAL A 158 -9.90 -25.79 28.78
N ASP A 159 -8.78 -26.51 28.84
CA ASP A 159 -7.66 -26.16 29.71
C ASP A 159 -7.18 -24.73 29.44
N PRO A 160 -6.76 -23.95 30.45
CA PRO A 160 -6.35 -22.55 30.28
C PRO A 160 -5.28 -22.35 29.21
N GLN A 161 -4.34 -23.30 29.08
CA GLN A 161 -3.28 -23.28 28.07
C GLN A 161 -3.80 -23.45 26.64
N ALA A 162 -4.98 -24.06 26.46
CA ALA A 162 -5.62 -24.31 25.17
C ALA A 162 -6.63 -23.21 24.79
N ALA A 163 -6.92 -22.27 25.70
CA ALA A 163 -7.86 -21.17 25.50
C ALA A 163 -7.27 -20.01 24.68
N LYS A 164 -6.76 -20.33 23.49
CA LYS A 164 -6.00 -19.44 22.61
C LYS A 164 -6.40 -19.61 21.14
N ILE A 165 -6.19 -18.56 20.33
CA ILE A 165 -6.53 -18.56 18.90
C ILE A 165 -5.33 -18.11 18.08
N LEU A 166 -5.06 -18.83 16.98
CA LEU A 166 -4.08 -18.43 15.99
C LEU A 166 -4.81 -17.85 14.78
N SER A 167 -4.49 -16.61 14.40
CA SER A 167 -5.11 -15.91 13.27
C SER A 167 -4.12 -15.65 12.15
N PHE A 168 -4.33 -16.24 10.98
CA PHE A 168 -3.48 -16.01 9.80
C PHE A 168 -3.95 -14.82 8.97
N THR A 169 -2.99 -14.11 8.38
CA THR A 169 -3.15 -13.05 7.38
C THR A 169 -2.02 -13.15 6.35
N ASP A 170 -2.30 -12.84 5.08
CA ASP A 170 -1.30 -12.94 4.01
C ASP A 170 -0.28 -11.81 4.03
N ASN A 171 -0.63 -10.67 4.63
CA ASN A 171 0.24 -9.50 4.70
C ASN A 171 0.79 -9.31 6.12
N ARG A 172 2.11 -9.13 6.22
CA ARG A 172 2.81 -8.89 7.50
C ARG A 172 2.36 -7.59 8.18
N GLN A 173 2.14 -6.51 7.40
CA GLN A 173 1.63 -5.24 7.93
C GLN A 173 0.18 -5.34 8.42
N ASP A 174 -0.64 -6.20 7.80
CA ASP A 174 -2.01 -6.47 8.27
C ASP A 174 -2.00 -7.19 9.62
N ALA A 175 -0.99 -8.02 9.91
CA ALA A 175 -0.83 -8.66 11.22
C ALA A 175 -0.56 -7.61 12.30
N SER A 176 0.32 -6.65 12.00
CA SER A 176 0.62 -5.53 12.89
C SER A 176 -0.60 -4.62 13.11
N LEU A 177 -1.33 -4.29 12.04
CA LEU A 177 -2.61 -3.58 12.11
C LEU A 177 -3.59 -4.30 13.04
N GLN A 178 -3.75 -5.61 12.82
CA GLN A 178 -4.71 -6.40 13.57
C GLN A 178 -4.35 -6.50 15.06
N ALA A 179 -3.06 -6.64 15.39
CA ALA A 179 -2.59 -6.66 16.78
C ALA A 179 -2.85 -5.32 17.48
N GLY A 180 -2.50 -4.20 16.85
CA GLY A 180 -2.76 -2.87 17.39
C GLY A 180 -4.25 -2.58 17.57
N HIS A 181 -5.05 -2.89 16.55
CA HIS A 181 -6.50 -2.78 16.57
C HIS A 181 -7.14 -3.62 17.71
N PHE A 182 -6.73 -4.88 17.84
CA PHE A 182 -7.24 -5.78 18.89
C PHE A 182 -6.95 -5.24 20.30
N ASN A 183 -5.71 -4.82 20.55
CA ASN A 183 -5.31 -4.34 21.88
C ASN A 183 -6.01 -3.03 22.26
N ASP A 184 -6.12 -2.06 21.33
CA ASP A 184 -6.86 -0.82 21.58
C ASP A 184 -8.36 -1.08 21.82
N PHE A 185 -8.96 -2.00 21.05
CA PHE A 185 -10.35 -2.42 21.25
C PHE A 185 -10.56 -3.05 22.63
N VAL A 186 -9.67 -3.95 23.06
CA VAL A 186 -9.74 -4.59 24.38
C VAL A 186 -9.59 -3.57 25.50
N GLN A 187 -8.64 -2.64 25.41
CA GLN A 187 -8.41 -1.61 26.44
C GLN A 187 -9.60 -0.68 26.61
N THR A 188 -10.14 -0.16 25.49
CA THR A 188 -11.32 0.70 25.51
C THR A 188 -12.55 -0.06 26.03
N SER A 189 -12.67 -1.34 25.67
CA SER A 189 -13.72 -2.22 26.18
C SER A 189 -13.63 -2.45 27.69
N LEU A 190 -12.41 -2.63 28.21
CA LEU A 190 -12.14 -2.83 29.62
C LEU A 190 -12.49 -1.57 30.42
N LEU A 191 -12.05 -0.39 29.96
CA LEU A 191 -12.38 0.90 30.59
C LEU A 191 -13.90 1.10 30.70
N ARG A 192 -14.63 0.91 29.60
CA ARG A 192 -16.09 1.09 29.57
C ARG A 192 -16.85 0.04 30.36
N SER A 193 -16.40 -1.22 30.35
CA SER A 193 -17.00 -2.28 31.16
C SER A 193 -16.76 -2.03 32.66
N ALA A 194 -15.57 -1.57 33.04
CA ALA A 194 -15.25 -1.19 34.41
C ALA A 194 -16.07 0.02 34.89
N LEU A 195 -16.24 1.04 34.05
CA LEU A 195 -17.14 2.16 34.33
C LEU A 195 -18.59 1.69 34.52
N ASN A 196 -19.11 0.84 33.63
CA ASN A 196 -20.45 0.29 33.75
C ASN A 196 -20.61 -0.56 35.03
N ALA A 197 -19.62 -1.38 35.38
CA ALA A 197 -19.64 -2.18 36.61
C ALA A 197 -19.63 -1.29 37.87
N ALA A 198 -18.80 -0.26 37.92
CA ALA A 198 -18.75 0.70 39.01
C ALA A 198 -20.10 1.44 39.16
N LEU A 199 -20.69 1.88 38.05
CA LEU A 199 -22.00 2.51 38.03
C LEU A 199 -23.11 1.57 38.50
N ARG A 200 -23.13 0.31 38.06
CA ARG A 200 -24.14 -0.68 38.50
C ARG A 200 -24.00 -1.02 39.98
N LYS A 201 -22.79 -1.02 40.52
CA LYS A 201 -22.51 -1.29 41.93
C LYS A 201 -22.94 -0.15 42.85
N HIS A 202 -22.73 1.10 42.43
CA HIS A 202 -22.99 2.28 43.26
C HIS A 202 -24.27 3.05 42.91
N GLY A 203 -24.89 2.77 41.76
CA GLY A 203 -26.06 3.47 41.23
C GLY A 203 -25.69 4.79 40.54
N GLU A 204 -24.89 5.61 41.21
CA GLU A 204 -24.36 6.88 40.72
C GLU A 204 -22.94 7.15 41.24
N LEU A 205 -22.16 7.91 40.47
CA LEU A 205 -20.79 8.30 40.80
C LEU A 205 -20.59 9.79 40.53
N ASP A 206 -19.93 10.45 41.47
CA ASP A 206 -19.45 11.83 41.35
C ASP A 206 -17.97 11.85 40.96
N HIS A 207 -17.45 13.04 40.65
CA HIS A 207 -16.03 13.24 40.32
C HIS A 207 -15.08 12.67 41.38
N ALA A 208 -15.38 12.83 42.68
CA ALA A 208 -14.50 12.44 43.76
C ALA A 208 -14.24 10.93 43.82
N ARG A 209 -15.26 10.12 43.51
CA ARG A 209 -15.20 8.65 43.56
C ARG A 209 -15.02 7.99 42.21
N LEU A 210 -15.29 8.68 41.11
CA LEU A 210 -15.34 8.13 39.75
C LEU A 210 -14.09 7.29 39.41
N ALA A 211 -12.91 7.91 39.34
CA ALA A 211 -11.70 7.21 38.90
C ALA A 211 -11.29 6.08 39.86
N GLU A 212 -11.50 6.26 41.17
CA GLU A 212 -11.14 5.26 42.18
C GLU A 212 -11.99 3.99 42.07
N GLU A 213 -13.31 4.14 41.96
CA GLU A 213 -14.21 2.99 41.85
C GLU A 213 -14.06 2.28 40.50
N VAL A 214 -13.77 3.03 39.42
CA VAL A 214 -13.45 2.43 38.11
C VAL A 214 -12.18 1.59 38.21
N VAL A 215 -11.08 2.13 38.74
CA VAL A 215 -9.82 1.38 38.88
C VAL A 215 -10.00 0.14 39.75
N LYS A 216 -10.79 0.21 40.83
CA LYS A 216 -11.14 -0.97 41.65
C LYS A 216 -11.88 -2.04 40.85
N CYS A 217 -12.83 -1.64 39.98
CA CYS A 217 -13.58 -2.56 39.14
C CYS A 217 -12.78 -3.09 37.94
N MET A 218 -11.68 -2.43 37.53
CA MET A 218 -10.78 -2.95 36.51
C MET A 218 -9.99 -4.18 36.98
N GLU A 219 -9.83 -4.36 38.29
CA GLU A 219 -9.13 -5.49 38.93
C GLU A 219 -7.66 -5.69 38.45
N LEU A 220 -7.02 -4.61 37.94
CA LEU A 220 -5.64 -4.64 37.44
C LEU A 220 -4.61 -4.64 38.56
N THR A 221 -3.69 -5.60 38.50
CA THR A 221 -2.47 -5.60 39.32
C THR A 221 -1.38 -4.77 38.67
N GLN A 222 -0.32 -4.43 39.42
CA GLN A 222 0.82 -3.67 38.86
C GLN A 222 1.46 -4.33 37.65
N GLN A 223 1.40 -5.66 37.55
CA GLN A 223 1.93 -6.38 36.39
C GLN A 223 1.19 -6.04 35.09
N GLY A 224 -0.08 -5.64 35.17
CA GLY A 224 -0.90 -5.33 33.99
C GLY A 224 -0.77 -3.90 33.46
N TYR A 225 -0.22 -2.96 34.24
CA TYR A 225 -0.15 -1.55 33.84
C TYR A 225 1.18 -0.86 34.13
N ALA A 226 1.95 -1.27 35.15
CA ALA A 226 3.17 -0.56 35.54
C ALA A 226 4.35 -0.94 34.65
N ARG A 227 5.20 0.03 34.32
CA ARG A 227 6.46 -0.20 33.57
C ARG A 227 7.44 -1.04 34.39
N SER A 228 7.53 -0.75 35.68
CA SER A 228 8.29 -1.54 36.66
C SER A 228 7.43 -1.79 37.89
N PRO A 229 6.84 -2.99 38.03
CA PRO A 229 6.09 -3.36 39.23
C PRO A 229 6.97 -3.22 40.48
N ALA A 230 6.42 -2.64 41.54
CA ALA A 230 7.16 -2.39 42.78
C ALA A 230 6.57 -3.19 43.95
N GLU A 231 7.42 -3.90 44.68
CA GLU A 231 7.02 -4.65 45.88
C GLU A 231 6.89 -3.73 47.12
N LEU A 232 7.74 -2.70 47.21
CA LEU A 232 7.73 -1.75 48.33
C LEU A 232 6.59 -0.72 48.20
N ASN A 233 5.93 -0.45 49.32
CA ASN A 233 4.74 0.42 49.41
C ASN A 233 4.90 1.80 48.74
N HIS A 234 6.07 2.42 48.80
CA HIS A 234 6.30 3.73 48.19
C HIS A 234 6.21 3.67 46.65
N GLY A 235 6.95 2.74 46.03
CA GLY A 235 6.89 2.51 44.59
C GLY A 235 5.50 2.05 44.16
N LYS A 236 4.88 1.17 44.97
CA LYS A 236 3.53 0.66 44.71
C LYS A 236 2.51 1.80 44.60
N ARG A 237 2.46 2.68 45.59
CA ARG A 237 1.57 3.85 45.62
C ARG A 237 1.83 4.83 44.46
N LYS A 238 3.09 5.03 44.08
CA LYS A 238 3.44 5.90 42.94
C LYS A 238 2.83 5.36 41.63
N ASN A 239 2.98 4.07 41.37
CA ASN A 239 2.42 3.41 40.18
C ASN A 239 0.88 3.46 40.20
N GLU A 240 0.24 3.14 41.33
CA GLU A 240 -1.22 3.21 41.50
C GLU A 240 -1.78 4.62 41.29
N GLN A 241 -1.10 5.65 41.81
CA GLN A 241 -1.53 7.03 41.62
C GLN A 241 -1.41 7.48 40.15
N ALA A 242 -0.29 7.15 39.49
CA ALA A 242 -0.10 7.47 38.08
C ALA A 242 -1.17 6.79 37.21
N PHE A 243 -1.51 5.53 37.52
CA PHE A 243 -2.56 4.81 36.81
C PHE A 243 -3.94 5.40 37.07
N ARG A 244 -4.28 5.75 38.31
CA ARG A 244 -5.54 6.43 38.64
C ARG A 244 -5.69 7.74 37.87
N ASN A 245 -4.66 8.57 37.82
CA ASN A 245 -4.70 9.85 37.10
C ASN A 245 -4.84 9.64 35.58
N LEU A 246 -4.21 8.61 35.03
CA LEU A 246 -4.37 8.22 33.62
C LEU A 246 -5.82 7.81 33.33
N ILE A 247 -6.41 6.93 34.17
CA ILE A 247 -7.80 6.49 34.00
C ILE A 247 -8.77 7.65 34.15
N GLU A 248 -8.54 8.56 35.08
CA GLU A 248 -9.33 9.79 35.21
C GLU A 248 -9.31 10.62 33.91
N TYR A 249 -8.13 10.86 33.33
CA TYR A 249 -8.00 11.53 32.04
C TYR A 249 -8.79 10.80 30.94
N ARG A 250 -8.61 9.48 30.80
CA ARG A 250 -9.28 8.67 29.77
C ARG A 250 -10.81 8.62 29.93
N LEU A 251 -11.34 8.70 31.16
CA LEU A 251 -12.78 8.78 31.42
C LEU A 251 -13.38 10.10 30.94
N TYR A 252 -12.69 11.23 31.16
CA TYR A 252 -13.10 12.52 30.63
C TYR A 252 -12.95 12.59 29.12
N GLU A 253 -11.92 11.97 28.56
CA GLU A 253 -11.69 11.85 27.12
C GLU A 253 -12.82 11.08 26.40
N ASP A 254 -13.48 10.12 27.06
CA ASP A 254 -14.60 9.32 26.51
C ASP A 254 -15.98 10.03 26.55
N LEU A 255 -16.08 11.21 27.18
CA LEU A 255 -17.34 11.98 27.31
C LEU A 255 -17.91 12.51 25.98
N PRO A 256 -17.11 13.07 25.04
CA PRO A 256 -17.65 13.54 23.77
C PRO A 256 -18.22 12.40 22.93
N ARG A 257 -19.34 12.66 22.25
CA ARG A 257 -19.88 11.72 21.24
C ARG A 257 -18.88 11.60 20.07
N GLY A 258 -18.41 10.37 19.81
CA GLY A 258 -17.68 10.02 18.59
C GLY A 258 -16.15 10.03 18.69
N TRP A 259 -15.57 9.92 19.90
CA TRP A 259 -14.12 9.68 20.06
C TRP A 259 -13.67 8.38 19.38
N ARG A 260 -14.49 7.32 19.49
CA ARG A 260 -14.37 6.05 18.75
C ARG A 260 -15.64 5.81 17.94
N PHE A 261 -15.58 5.88 16.62
CA PHE A 261 -16.78 5.78 15.78
C PHE A 261 -17.30 4.35 15.68
N ILE A 262 -16.38 3.38 15.64
CA ILE A 262 -16.69 1.95 15.53
C ILE A 262 -17.15 1.35 16.86
N GLN A 263 -16.73 1.95 17.97
CA GLN A 263 -17.04 1.50 19.31
C GLN A 263 -17.85 2.56 20.08
N PRO A 264 -19.18 2.44 20.21
CA PRO A 264 -20.02 3.45 20.88
C PRO A 264 -19.74 3.54 22.38
N ASN A 265 -19.78 4.75 22.95
CA ASN A 265 -19.61 4.96 24.39
C ASN A 265 -20.85 4.53 25.21
N LEU A 266 -20.75 4.57 26.55
CA LEU A 266 -21.85 4.10 27.41
C LEU A 266 -23.14 4.92 27.28
N GLU A 267 -23.05 6.24 27.03
CA GLU A 267 -24.24 7.08 26.75
C GLU A 267 -24.95 6.62 25.47
N GLN A 268 -24.19 6.29 24.41
CA GLN A 268 -24.74 5.77 23.14
C GLN A 268 -25.33 4.36 23.28
N CYS A 269 -24.81 3.55 24.20
CA CYS A 269 -25.33 2.22 24.51
C CYS A 269 -26.52 2.24 25.47
N GLY A 270 -26.95 3.43 25.92
CA GLY A 270 -28.01 3.59 26.92
C GLY A 270 -27.66 3.00 28.28
N LEU A 271 -26.36 2.91 28.61
CA LEU A 271 -25.84 2.37 29.88
C LEU A 271 -25.46 3.47 30.90
N LEU A 272 -25.35 4.71 30.42
CA LEU A 272 -24.95 5.88 31.20
C LEU A 272 -25.89 7.04 30.90
N GLU A 273 -26.36 7.69 31.96
CA GLU A 273 -27.06 8.97 31.91
C GLU A 273 -26.23 10.00 32.70
N ILE A 274 -25.94 11.14 32.09
CA ILE A 274 -25.30 12.26 32.79
C ILE A 274 -26.40 13.17 33.34
N GLN A 275 -26.36 13.41 34.66
CA GLN A 275 -27.27 14.32 35.34
C GLN A 275 -26.49 15.46 36.00
N TYR A 276 -27.18 16.58 36.19
CA TYR A 276 -26.72 17.73 36.95
C TYR A 276 -27.60 17.80 38.22
N PRO A 277 -27.05 17.51 39.42
CA PRO A 277 -27.82 17.49 40.66
C PRO A 277 -28.59 18.80 40.86
N GLU A 278 -29.83 18.74 41.37
CA GLU A 278 -30.68 19.91 41.69
C GLU A 278 -31.06 20.84 40.50
N LEU A 279 -30.66 20.53 39.27
CA LEU A 279 -30.96 21.40 38.11
C LEU A 279 -32.46 21.55 37.85
N GLN A 280 -33.25 20.49 38.09
CA GLN A 280 -34.71 20.56 37.95
C GLN A 280 -35.35 21.46 39.02
N GLU A 281 -34.77 21.53 40.22
CA GLU A 281 -35.25 22.36 41.32
C GLU A 281 -34.94 23.82 41.05
N LEU A 282 -33.73 24.14 40.58
CA LEU A 282 -33.36 25.48 40.09
C LEU A 282 -34.32 25.98 39.00
N CYS A 283 -34.69 25.12 38.05
CA CYS A 283 -35.61 25.51 36.97
C CYS A 283 -37.05 25.76 37.44
N ARG A 284 -37.45 25.25 38.62
CA ARG A 284 -38.76 25.51 39.22
C ARG A 284 -38.81 26.81 40.03
N ASP A 285 -37.67 27.26 40.54
CA ASP A 285 -37.58 28.55 41.23
C ASP A 285 -37.77 29.68 40.21
N GLU A 286 -38.80 30.51 40.38
CA GLU A 286 -39.08 31.65 39.49
C GLU A 286 -38.21 32.87 39.82
N GLY A 287 -37.67 32.96 41.04
CA GLY A 287 -36.95 34.13 41.54
C GLY A 287 -35.52 34.28 41.03
N CYS A 288 -34.89 33.18 40.60
CA CYS A 288 -33.49 33.17 40.16
C CYS A 288 -33.28 33.54 38.67
N TRP A 289 -34.35 33.68 37.89
CA TRP A 289 -34.28 33.97 36.45
C TRP A 289 -34.55 35.45 36.17
N GLN A 290 -33.56 36.17 35.62
CA GLN A 290 -33.67 37.62 35.39
C GLN A 290 -34.15 38.01 33.99
N HIS A 291 -33.85 37.20 32.97
CA HIS A 291 -34.22 37.53 31.59
C HIS A 291 -35.72 37.28 31.32
N PRO A 292 -36.44 38.18 30.62
CA PRO A 292 -37.89 38.06 30.40
C PRO A 292 -38.32 36.75 29.74
N VAL A 293 -37.50 36.21 28.82
CA VAL A 293 -37.76 34.92 28.16
C VAL A 293 -37.68 33.77 29.16
N LEU A 294 -36.73 33.78 30.10
CA LEU A 294 -36.61 32.72 31.11
C LEU A 294 -37.71 32.83 32.15
N GLN A 295 -38.13 34.05 32.54
CA GLN A 295 -39.25 34.26 33.46
C GLN A 295 -40.57 33.72 32.90
N GLN A 296 -40.84 33.95 31.62
CA GLN A 296 -42.06 33.47 30.94
C GLN A 296 -41.98 31.99 30.52
N ALA A 297 -40.79 31.39 30.52
CA ALA A 297 -40.59 30.00 30.19
C ALA A 297 -41.09 29.08 31.31
N SER A 298 -41.69 27.96 30.94
CA SER A 298 -42.03 26.87 31.84
C SER A 298 -40.78 26.24 32.47
N PRO A 299 -40.91 25.56 33.63
CA PRO A 299 -39.78 24.83 34.23
C PRO A 299 -39.11 23.82 33.28
N SER A 300 -39.90 23.19 32.38
CA SER A 300 -39.38 22.25 31.39
C SER A 300 -38.52 22.92 30.31
N GLU A 301 -38.92 24.12 29.84
CA GLU A 301 -38.15 24.87 28.84
C GLU A 301 -36.83 25.38 29.42
N ARG A 302 -36.87 25.89 30.67
CA ARG A 302 -35.66 26.28 31.41
C ARG A 302 -34.70 25.10 31.60
N TYR A 303 -35.23 23.94 31.98
CA TYR A 303 -34.44 22.73 32.15
C TYR A 303 -33.76 22.31 30.84
N GLN A 304 -34.51 22.25 29.73
CA GLN A 304 -33.95 21.91 28.43
C GLN A 304 -32.87 22.91 27.98
N ALA A 305 -33.08 24.21 28.18
CA ALA A 305 -32.09 25.23 27.82
C ALA A 305 -30.78 25.05 28.62
N SER A 306 -30.89 24.87 29.94
CA SER A 306 -29.75 24.67 30.83
C SER A 306 -29.03 23.36 30.56
N GLU A 307 -29.75 22.24 30.46
CA GLU A 307 -29.19 20.91 30.19
C GLU A 307 -28.44 20.88 28.85
N VAL A 308 -28.99 21.51 27.81
CA VAL A 308 -28.35 21.58 26.49
C VAL A 308 -27.05 22.38 26.53
N LEU A 309 -27.04 23.51 27.26
CA LEU A 309 -25.82 24.31 27.45
C LEU A 309 -24.76 23.52 28.21
N LEU A 310 -25.09 22.94 29.37
CA LEU A 310 -24.13 22.20 30.20
C LEU A 310 -23.59 20.96 29.46
N ASN A 311 -24.44 20.22 28.75
CA ASN A 311 -23.99 19.10 27.93
C ASN A 311 -23.09 19.54 26.77
N GLN A 312 -23.32 20.72 26.19
CA GLN A 312 -22.44 21.27 25.15
C GLN A 312 -21.07 21.64 25.71
N LEU A 313 -21.00 22.20 26.92
CA LEU A 313 -19.73 22.50 27.59
C LEU A 313 -18.96 21.20 27.85
N ARG A 314 -19.63 20.21 28.47
CA ARG A 314 -19.09 18.86 28.72
C ARG A 314 -18.50 18.21 27.47
N LYS A 315 -19.30 18.12 26.40
CA LYS A 315 -18.91 17.46 25.14
C LYS A 315 -17.84 18.21 24.35
N ALA A 316 -17.57 19.47 24.68
CA ALA A 316 -16.56 20.28 24.04
C ALA A 316 -15.30 20.48 24.91
N PHE A 317 -15.12 19.65 25.95
CA PHE A 317 -14.04 19.76 26.94
C PHE A 317 -13.98 21.11 27.66
N ALA A 318 -15.07 21.88 27.66
CA ALA A 318 -15.16 23.11 28.44
C ALA A 318 -15.52 22.81 29.89
N ILE A 319 -14.64 22.05 30.55
CA ILE A 319 -14.78 21.57 31.92
C ILE A 319 -13.53 21.92 32.73
N ASP A 320 -13.69 22.15 34.02
CA ASP A 320 -12.60 22.49 34.94
C ASP A 320 -11.86 21.26 35.50
N ALA A 321 -11.81 20.17 34.71
CA ALA A 321 -11.10 18.95 35.10
C ALA A 321 -9.60 19.25 35.24
N LYS A 322 -9.04 19.01 36.43
CA LYS A 322 -7.63 19.29 36.70
C LYS A 322 -6.68 18.57 35.73
N CYS A 323 -6.98 17.32 35.38
CA CYS A 323 -6.17 16.51 34.47
C CYS A 323 -6.19 16.96 33.00
N LEU A 324 -7.05 17.92 32.63
CA LEU A 324 -7.13 18.50 31.28
C LEU A 324 -6.50 19.91 31.20
N GLN A 325 -6.15 20.52 32.34
CA GLN A 325 -5.51 21.85 32.34
C GLN A 325 -4.05 21.73 31.87
N SER A 326 -3.59 22.66 31.05
CA SER A 326 -2.28 22.60 30.36
C SER A 326 -1.11 22.21 31.28
N ASP A 327 -1.00 22.89 32.43
CA ASP A 327 0.14 22.75 33.35
C ASP A 327 0.16 21.37 34.03
N GLU A 328 -1.02 20.83 34.34
CA GLU A 328 -1.16 19.51 34.97
C GLU A 328 -1.14 18.39 33.93
N LEU A 329 -1.52 18.67 32.68
CA LEU A 329 -1.47 17.71 31.58
C LEU A 329 -0.02 17.33 31.23
N GLU A 330 0.90 18.30 31.19
CA GLU A 330 2.33 18.01 31.04
C GLU A 330 2.87 17.17 32.20
N ARG A 331 2.45 17.48 33.43
CA ARG A 331 2.85 16.73 34.62
C ARG A 331 2.32 15.30 34.57
N LEU A 332 1.06 15.12 34.19
CA LEU A 332 0.42 13.82 34.00
C LEU A 332 1.20 13.00 32.97
N ARG A 333 1.53 13.60 31.83
CA ARG A 333 2.32 12.96 30.77
C ARG A 333 3.66 12.42 31.30
N ARG A 334 4.46 13.26 31.98
CA ARG A 334 5.75 12.84 32.55
C ARG A 334 5.59 11.75 33.61
N GLN A 335 4.53 11.79 34.42
CA GLN A 335 4.25 10.76 35.42
C GLN A 335 3.91 9.41 34.77
N VAL A 336 3.07 9.43 33.74
CA VAL A 336 2.65 8.25 32.99
C VAL A 336 3.84 7.65 32.25
N GLU A 337 4.62 8.44 31.52
CA GLU A 337 5.83 8.00 30.81
C GLU A 337 6.84 7.31 31.74
N GLN A 338 6.94 7.72 33.00
CA GLN A 338 7.86 7.11 33.97
C GLN A 338 7.33 5.84 34.63
N ALA A 339 6.03 5.77 34.94
CA ALA A 339 5.47 4.75 35.82
C ALA A 339 4.64 3.68 35.09
N ILE A 340 4.05 4.02 33.95
CA ILE A 340 3.07 3.20 33.23
C ILE A 340 3.74 2.59 32.00
N SER A 341 3.43 1.32 31.76
CA SER A 341 3.88 0.58 30.58
C SER A 341 3.29 1.16 29.29
N ASP A 342 3.98 0.96 28.18
CA ASP A 342 3.56 1.46 26.85
C ASP A 342 2.22 0.83 26.39
N HIS A 343 1.78 -0.25 27.04
CA HIS A 343 0.46 -0.83 26.82
C HIS A 343 -0.65 0.16 27.18
N TRP A 344 -0.55 0.84 28.33
CA TRP A 344 -1.55 1.79 28.82
C TRP A 344 -1.16 3.27 28.65
N GLY A 345 0.13 3.56 28.61
CA GLY A 345 0.66 4.92 28.59
C GLY A 345 0.28 5.73 27.34
N PHE A 346 0.60 7.01 27.37
CA PHE A 346 0.44 7.88 26.22
C PHE A 346 1.47 7.55 25.14
N ASP A 347 1.06 7.69 23.88
CA ASP A 347 2.00 7.62 22.77
C ASP A 347 2.86 8.90 22.70
N GLU A 348 4.11 8.81 22.24
CA GLU A 348 5.07 9.92 22.21
C GLU A 348 4.56 11.09 21.35
N ASN A 349 3.87 10.76 20.26
CA ASN A 349 3.27 11.73 19.35
C ASN A 349 1.74 11.82 19.55
N GLU A 350 1.21 11.30 20.67
CA GLU A 350 -0.19 11.49 21.04
C GLU A 350 -0.47 12.95 21.33
N ARG A 351 -1.50 13.49 20.67
CA ARG A 351 -2.01 14.82 21.01
C ARG A 351 -3.09 14.67 22.07
N LEU A 352 -2.74 14.97 23.31
CA LEU A 352 -3.66 14.98 24.43
C LEU A 352 -4.65 16.14 24.31
N HIS A 353 -5.88 15.91 24.77
CA HIS A 353 -6.93 16.90 24.78
C HIS A 353 -6.77 17.83 25.99
N GLU A 354 -6.72 19.13 25.73
CA GLU A 354 -6.70 20.16 26.76
C GLU A 354 -8.11 20.69 27.04
N ALA A 355 -8.33 21.17 28.26
CA ALA A 355 -9.55 21.84 28.65
C ALA A 355 -9.75 23.10 27.79
N SER A 356 -10.93 23.20 27.20
CA SER A 356 -11.36 24.35 26.42
C SER A 356 -12.04 25.38 27.32
N TRP A 357 -12.12 26.63 26.89
CA TRP A 357 -12.92 27.65 27.59
C TRP A 357 -14.12 28.04 26.73
N ALA A 358 -15.31 28.20 27.30
CA ALA A 358 -16.43 28.74 26.54
C ALA A 358 -16.48 30.26 26.64
N THR A 359 -16.73 30.97 25.54
CA THR A 359 -16.76 32.44 25.53
C THR A 359 -18.08 33.01 25.01
N LEU A 360 -18.53 34.05 25.69
CA LEU A 360 -19.74 34.82 25.35
C LEU A 360 -19.45 35.93 24.34
N SER A 361 -18.17 36.30 24.14
CA SER A 361 -17.77 37.45 23.33
C SER A 361 -17.41 37.07 21.90
N SER A 362 -17.61 38.03 20.98
CA SER A 362 -17.25 37.91 19.55
C SER A 362 -15.98 38.67 19.16
N GLY A 363 -15.36 39.39 20.11
CA GLY A 363 -14.22 40.26 19.86
C GLY A 363 -12.89 39.50 19.72
N ARG A 364 -12.01 40.00 18.85
CA ARG A 364 -10.61 39.55 18.73
C ARG A 364 -9.79 40.13 19.87
N GLN A 365 -9.60 39.43 20.97
CA GLN A 365 -8.62 39.83 21.99
C GLN A 365 -7.81 38.62 22.48
N GLN A 366 -6.48 38.77 22.35
CA GLN A 366 -5.37 37.86 22.67
C GLN A 366 -5.19 36.61 21.80
N GLN A 367 -4.04 36.58 21.12
CA GLN A 367 -3.69 35.73 19.98
C GLN A 367 -3.42 34.24 20.32
N TYR A 368 -3.43 33.84 21.61
CA TYR A 368 -3.03 32.49 22.03
C TYR A 368 -4.19 31.63 22.59
N GLN A 369 -5.16 32.23 23.30
CA GLN A 369 -6.28 31.48 23.92
C GLN A 369 -7.48 31.21 22.98
N GLU A 370 -7.66 31.99 21.90
CA GLU A 370 -8.82 31.84 21.00
C GLU A 370 -8.90 30.49 20.29
N ARG A 371 -7.78 29.76 20.12
CA ARG A 371 -7.76 28.49 19.40
C ARG A 371 -8.48 27.35 20.13
N LEU A 372 -8.68 27.47 21.44
CA LEU A 372 -9.34 26.45 22.28
C LEU A 372 -10.71 26.92 22.80
N ALA A 373 -11.26 28.04 22.31
CA ALA A 373 -12.47 28.61 22.87
C ALA A 373 -13.77 28.12 22.19
N VAL A 374 -14.67 27.51 22.96
CA VAL A 374 -16.04 27.15 22.54
C VAL A 374 -16.90 28.40 22.49
N LYS A 375 -17.30 28.84 21.30
CA LYS A 375 -18.11 30.06 21.16
C LYS A 375 -19.56 29.82 21.57
N LEU A 376 -20.10 30.65 22.47
CA LEU A 376 -21.51 30.72 22.87
C LEU A 376 -22.22 31.93 22.24
N THR A 377 -21.80 32.37 21.06
CA THR A 377 -22.40 33.51 20.34
C THR A 377 -23.72 33.14 19.66
N ALA A 378 -24.47 34.14 19.17
CA ALA A 378 -25.76 33.94 18.48
C ALA A 378 -25.70 33.01 17.23
N ARG A 379 -24.50 32.75 16.70
CA ARG A 379 -24.25 31.87 15.55
C ARG A 379 -23.75 30.48 15.95
N SER A 380 -23.41 30.28 17.22
CA SER A 380 -22.99 28.99 17.76
C SER A 380 -24.09 27.94 17.69
N LYS A 381 -23.78 26.68 18.01
CA LYS A 381 -24.80 25.61 18.07
C LYS A 381 -25.86 25.92 19.13
N VAL A 382 -25.43 26.28 20.33
CA VAL A 382 -26.31 26.71 21.44
C VAL A 382 -27.08 27.96 21.03
N GLY A 383 -26.42 28.91 20.37
CA GLY A 383 -27.05 30.14 19.90
C GLY A 383 -28.18 29.90 18.92
N ARG A 384 -27.98 29.05 17.92
CA ARG A 384 -29.04 28.68 16.98
C ARG A 384 -30.18 27.93 17.67
N PHE A 385 -29.88 27.09 18.65
CA PHE A 385 -30.88 26.36 19.41
C PHE A 385 -31.74 27.29 20.27
N LEU A 386 -31.15 28.12 21.14
CA LEU A 386 -31.88 29.01 22.04
C LEU A 386 -32.63 30.12 21.30
N ARG A 387 -32.21 30.49 20.08
CA ARG A 387 -32.90 31.52 19.28
C ARG A 387 -34.16 31.04 18.58
N ALA A 388 -34.34 29.73 18.40
CA ALA A 388 -35.47 29.20 17.65
C ALA A 388 -36.80 29.48 18.38
N ALA A 389 -37.79 30.03 17.67
CA ALA A 389 -39.08 30.42 18.23
C ALA A 389 -39.82 29.23 18.88
N GLU A 390 -39.78 28.08 18.21
CA GLU A 390 -40.41 26.82 18.63
C GLU A 390 -39.92 26.30 20.00
N ARG A 391 -38.84 26.86 20.55
CA ARG A 391 -38.29 26.48 21.86
C ARG A 391 -38.93 27.23 23.03
N TRP A 392 -39.66 28.30 22.74
CA TRP A 392 -40.32 29.13 23.75
C TRP A 392 -41.79 29.26 23.38
N GLN A 393 -42.66 28.55 24.10
CA GLN A 393 -44.11 28.52 23.84
C GLN A 393 -44.76 29.91 23.84
N SER A 394 -44.17 30.87 24.57
CA SER A 394 -44.63 32.25 24.64
C SER A 394 -44.28 33.10 23.41
N ARG A 395 -43.58 32.57 22.39
CA ARG A 395 -43.06 33.36 21.26
C ARG A 395 -43.42 32.79 19.89
N GLY A 396 -43.85 33.68 18.98
CA GLY A 396 -44.07 33.38 17.56
C GLY A 396 -42.92 33.75 16.63
N GLN A 397 -41.84 34.37 17.13
CA GLN A 397 -40.68 34.80 16.33
C GLN A 397 -39.34 34.46 17.00
N PRO A 398 -38.28 34.16 16.23
CA PRO A 398 -36.94 33.88 16.75
C PRO A 398 -36.33 35.08 17.50
N LEU A 399 -35.45 34.82 18.47
CA LEU A 399 -34.72 35.87 19.18
C LEU A 399 -33.74 36.61 18.25
N SER A 400 -33.68 37.93 18.40
CA SER A 400 -32.64 38.76 17.77
C SER A 400 -31.25 38.43 18.34
N GLU A 401 -30.17 38.83 17.65
CA GLU A 401 -28.80 38.60 18.15
C GLU A 401 -28.55 39.30 19.50
N ARG A 402 -29.18 40.47 19.74
CA ARG A 402 -29.08 41.21 21.00
C ARG A 402 -29.84 40.54 22.14
N GLU A 403 -31.11 40.19 21.91
CA GLU A 403 -31.91 39.46 22.91
C GLU A 403 -31.26 38.12 23.27
N TYR A 404 -30.63 37.44 22.29
CA TYR A 404 -29.87 36.24 22.56
C TYR A 404 -28.68 36.52 23.48
N GLN A 405 -27.92 37.59 23.22
CA GLN A 405 -26.75 37.93 24.02
C GLN A 405 -27.14 38.18 25.48
N ASP A 406 -28.22 38.93 25.70
CA ASP A 406 -28.75 39.22 27.03
C ASP A 406 -29.27 37.93 27.70
N LEU A 407 -29.92 37.04 26.93
CA LEU A 407 -30.39 35.73 27.41
C LEU A 407 -29.24 34.82 27.85
N ILE A 408 -28.22 34.64 27.01
CA ILE A 408 -27.12 33.72 27.31
C ILE A 408 -26.28 34.23 28.48
N GLU A 409 -26.08 35.54 28.60
CA GLU A 409 -25.40 36.18 29.73
C GLU A 409 -26.18 35.90 31.03
N SER A 410 -27.50 36.13 31.03
CA SER A 410 -28.36 35.84 32.19
C SER A 410 -28.39 34.35 32.53
N LEU A 411 -28.47 33.46 31.53
CA LEU A 411 -28.49 32.01 31.74
C LEU A 411 -27.17 31.52 32.35
N VAL A 412 -26.04 31.98 31.83
CA VAL A 412 -24.71 31.64 32.36
C VAL A 412 -24.53 32.18 33.77
N GLU A 413 -24.98 33.40 34.05
CA GLU A 413 -24.84 33.99 35.38
C GLU A 413 -25.69 33.23 36.42
N THR A 414 -26.94 32.89 36.10
CA THR A 414 -27.78 32.06 36.99
C THR A 414 -27.14 30.69 37.24
N LEU A 415 -26.59 30.03 36.21
CA LEU A 415 -25.91 28.74 36.38
C LEU A 415 -24.58 28.85 37.15
N ARG A 416 -23.89 29.98 37.06
CA ARG A 416 -22.68 30.29 37.86
C ARG A 416 -23.04 30.49 39.32
N GLU A 417 -24.07 31.29 39.62
CA GLU A 417 -24.56 31.52 40.99
C GLU A 417 -25.08 30.23 41.64
N ALA A 418 -25.74 29.37 40.85
CA ALA A 418 -26.16 28.04 41.28
C ALA A 418 -25.00 27.03 41.38
N GLY A 419 -23.77 27.44 41.06
CA GLY A 419 -22.56 26.65 41.31
C GLY A 419 -22.17 25.64 40.24
N TYR A 420 -22.78 25.67 39.04
CA TYR A 420 -22.43 24.75 37.94
C TYR A 420 -21.25 25.23 37.09
N LEU A 421 -20.96 26.53 37.07
CA LEU A 421 -19.97 27.13 36.18
C LEU A 421 -18.91 27.90 36.97
N ILE A 422 -17.66 27.82 36.52
CA ILE A 422 -16.62 28.81 36.85
C ILE A 422 -16.54 29.86 35.75
N ARG A 423 -16.17 31.09 36.13
CA ARG A 423 -16.09 32.23 35.20
C ARG A 423 -14.81 33.02 35.43
N GLU A 424 -14.04 33.23 34.37
CA GLU A 424 -12.89 34.13 34.31
C GLU A 424 -13.11 35.18 33.21
N GLY A 425 -13.49 36.39 33.60
CA GLY A 425 -13.88 37.44 32.65
C GLY A 425 -15.07 37.02 31.77
N SER A 426 -14.87 36.92 30.46
CA SER A 426 -15.90 36.45 29.50
C SER A 426 -15.87 34.95 29.24
N TYR A 427 -14.99 34.21 29.93
CA TYR A 427 -14.79 32.78 29.72
C TYR A 427 -15.42 31.96 30.85
N VAL A 428 -16.00 30.82 30.50
CA VAL A 428 -16.63 29.89 31.45
C VAL A 428 -16.25 28.44 31.19
N GLN A 429 -16.20 27.66 32.26
CA GLN A 429 -16.08 26.20 32.23
C GLN A 429 -17.14 25.57 33.14
N LEU A 430 -17.59 24.38 32.78
CA LEU A 430 -18.46 23.55 33.59
C LEU A 430 -17.65 22.90 34.72
N ARG A 431 -18.19 22.97 35.93
CA ARG A 431 -17.64 22.34 37.10
C ARG A 431 -17.82 20.82 37.07
N VAL A 432 -16.72 20.07 37.18
CA VAL A 432 -16.74 18.59 37.12
C VAL A 432 -17.42 17.95 38.34
N ASP A 433 -17.39 18.61 39.50
CA ASP A 433 -18.09 18.14 40.70
C ASP A 433 -19.62 18.24 40.59
N CYS A 434 -20.14 18.97 39.59
CA CYS A 434 -21.56 19.00 39.27
C CYS A 434 -21.98 17.93 38.25
N ILE A 435 -21.06 17.10 37.75
CA ILE A 435 -21.36 16.03 36.80
C ILE A 435 -21.63 14.74 37.58
N LEU A 436 -22.89 14.29 37.57
CA LEU A 436 -23.30 13.03 38.17
C LEU A 436 -23.44 11.95 37.09
N TRP A 437 -22.65 10.89 37.21
CA TRP A 437 -22.69 9.75 36.31
C TRP A 437 -23.66 8.72 36.86
N LYS A 438 -24.78 8.47 36.18
CA LYS A 438 -25.85 7.60 36.67
C LYS A 438 -25.99 6.34 35.83
N SER A 439 -26.13 5.20 36.52
CA SER A 439 -26.43 3.93 35.87
C SER A 439 -27.84 3.94 35.28
N ARG A 440 -27.96 3.60 34.01
CA ARG A 440 -29.24 3.39 33.31
C ARG A 440 -29.15 2.21 32.38
N GLN A 441 -30.30 1.70 31.94
CA GLN A 441 -30.36 0.76 30.84
C GLN A 441 -31.58 1.11 29.97
N TRP A 442 -31.33 1.73 28.81
CA TRP A 442 -32.36 2.11 27.84
C TRP A 442 -32.28 1.26 26.58
N GLN A 443 -33.42 1.08 25.92
CA GLN A 443 -33.50 0.45 24.59
C GLN A 443 -33.39 1.49 23.46
N THR A 444 -33.57 2.76 23.81
CA THR A 444 -33.53 3.90 22.91
C THR A 444 -32.86 5.09 23.58
N VAL A 445 -32.15 5.90 22.79
CA VAL A 445 -31.50 7.14 23.25
C VAL A 445 -32.03 8.33 22.46
N LYS A 446 -32.11 9.49 23.11
CA LYS A 446 -32.52 10.72 22.45
C LYS A 446 -31.41 11.24 21.52
N PRO A 447 -31.74 11.71 20.31
CA PRO A 447 -30.80 12.45 19.48
C PRO A 447 -30.26 13.68 20.22
N ASP A 448 -29.04 14.09 19.93
CA ASP A 448 -28.49 15.30 20.52
C ASP A 448 -29.09 16.52 19.79
N PRO A 449 -29.75 17.45 20.51
CA PRO A 449 -30.53 18.52 19.90
C PRO A 449 -29.69 19.59 19.19
N LEU A 450 -28.38 19.67 19.48
CA LEU A 450 -27.47 20.64 18.87
C LEU A 450 -26.79 20.12 17.60
N THR A 451 -26.77 18.81 17.42
CA THR A 451 -26.01 18.14 16.34
C THR A 451 -26.89 17.38 15.36
N SER A 452 -28.06 16.93 15.78
CA SER A 452 -29.01 16.20 14.93
C SER A 452 -29.84 17.19 14.12
N LYS A 453 -29.41 17.50 12.89
CA LYS A 453 -30.24 18.24 11.94
C LYS A 453 -31.19 17.25 11.26
N ARG A 454 -32.48 17.55 11.23
CA ARG A 454 -33.49 16.75 10.52
C ARG A 454 -34.34 17.63 9.62
N LEU A 455 -35.07 17.00 8.71
CA LEU A 455 -36.14 17.64 7.95
C LEU A 455 -37.24 18.13 8.91
N GLN A 456 -37.86 19.26 8.58
CA GLN A 456 -38.98 19.83 9.32
C GLN A 456 -40.15 18.83 9.31
N GLY A 457 -40.75 18.57 10.48
CA GLY A 457 -41.84 17.60 10.67
C GLY A 457 -41.43 16.26 11.29
N ASP A 458 -40.15 15.89 11.22
CA ASP A 458 -39.62 14.60 11.72
C ASP A 458 -39.03 14.75 13.14
N TRP A 459 -39.90 14.90 14.15
CA TRP A 459 -39.50 15.43 15.46
C TRP A 459 -39.08 14.43 16.54
N ASP A 460 -39.37 13.12 16.44
CA ASP A 460 -38.89 12.19 17.48
C ASP A 460 -38.61 10.75 17.03
N PRO A 461 -37.61 10.51 16.18
CA PRO A 461 -37.06 9.17 15.99
C PRO A 461 -36.16 8.84 17.18
N GLN A 462 -36.67 8.01 18.07
CA GLN A 462 -35.88 7.34 19.09
C GLN A 462 -34.79 6.49 18.42
N ILE A 463 -33.51 6.75 18.74
CA ILE A 463 -32.40 5.97 18.19
C ILE A 463 -32.30 4.67 18.99
N ARG A 464 -32.49 3.53 18.33
CA ARG A 464 -32.33 2.22 18.98
C ARG A 464 -30.87 2.02 19.40
N VAL A 465 -30.66 1.59 20.63
CA VAL A 465 -29.31 1.28 21.12
C VAL A 465 -28.74 0.05 20.40
N ASN A 466 -27.42 0.01 20.25
CA ASN A 466 -26.76 -1.19 19.73
C ASN A 466 -26.76 -2.29 20.81
N GLN A 467 -27.64 -3.28 20.64
CA GLN A 467 -27.83 -4.36 21.62
C GLN A 467 -26.55 -5.21 21.82
N PHE A 468 -25.73 -5.35 20.78
CA PHE A 468 -24.47 -6.07 20.88
C PHE A 468 -23.53 -5.38 21.87
N PHE A 469 -23.28 -4.07 21.72
CA PHE A 469 -22.39 -3.33 22.62
C PHE A 469 -22.98 -3.14 24.02
N GLN A 470 -24.30 -2.94 24.13
CA GLN A 470 -24.97 -2.93 25.43
C GLN A 470 -24.75 -4.24 26.18
N ASN A 471 -24.93 -5.39 25.51
CA ASN A 471 -24.69 -6.70 26.10
C ASN A 471 -23.20 -6.92 26.39
N PHE A 472 -22.33 -6.47 25.49
CA PHE A 472 -20.88 -6.64 25.59
C PHE A 472 -20.29 -5.91 26.81
N TYR A 473 -20.67 -4.64 27.04
CA TYR A 473 -20.25 -3.87 28.23
C TYR A 473 -20.92 -4.31 29.53
N ASN A 474 -22.00 -5.10 29.44
CA ASN A 474 -22.63 -5.74 30.59
C ASN A 474 -21.98 -7.08 30.98
N ARG A 475 -21.07 -7.62 30.17
CA ARG A 475 -20.35 -8.88 30.47
C ARG A 475 -19.33 -8.70 31.58
N ASP A 476 -18.94 -9.83 32.15
CA ASP A 476 -17.92 -9.93 33.19
C ASP A 476 -16.55 -9.43 32.68
N ILE A 477 -15.97 -8.48 33.42
CA ILE A 477 -14.67 -7.85 33.17
C ILE A 477 -13.55 -8.90 33.15
N ALA A 478 -13.66 -9.95 33.97
CA ALA A 478 -12.68 -11.03 34.05
C ALA A 478 -12.46 -11.74 32.71
N ARG A 479 -13.45 -11.67 31.79
CA ARG A 479 -13.33 -12.25 30.44
C ARG A 479 -12.46 -11.39 29.52
N ILE A 480 -12.40 -10.08 29.73
CA ILE A 480 -11.69 -9.11 28.87
C ILE A 480 -10.27 -8.84 29.38
N TYR A 481 -10.12 -8.82 30.71
CA TYR A 481 -8.96 -8.39 31.50
C TYR A 481 -7.58 -8.89 31.04
N ASN A 482 -7.47 -10.13 30.53
CA ASN A 482 -6.20 -10.76 30.10
C ASN A 482 -6.18 -11.11 28.60
N LEU A 483 -6.84 -10.33 27.75
CA LEU A 483 -6.84 -10.58 26.30
C LEU A 483 -5.83 -9.67 25.61
N GLU A 484 -4.62 -10.18 25.38
CA GLU A 484 -3.61 -9.53 24.57
C GLU A 484 -3.46 -10.25 23.22
N GLY A 485 -3.34 -9.45 22.16
CA GLY A 485 -3.02 -9.90 20.81
C GLY A 485 -1.64 -9.40 20.39
N ARG A 486 -0.78 -10.28 19.85
CA ARG A 486 0.53 -9.88 19.30
C ARG A 486 0.72 -10.37 17.89
N GLU A 487 1.52 -9.64 17.12
CA GLU A 487 1.89 -10.09 15.77
C GLU A 487 3.01 -11.14 15.82
N HIS A 488 3.02 -12.05 14.87
CA HIS A 488 4.10 -13.01 14.64
C HIS A 488 4.41 -13.04 13.16
N THR A 489 5.38 -12.21 12.76
CA THR A 489 5.78 -12.04 11.36
C THR A 489 7.29 -12.10 11.24
N GLY A 490 7.79 -12.29 10.02
CA GLY A 490 9.23 -12.27 9.75
C GLY A 490 9.92 -10.93 10.05
N GLN A 491 9.16 -9.88 10.40
CA GLN A 491 9.68 -8.56 10.77
C GLN A 491 9.99 -8.46 12.26
N VAL A 492 9.37 -9.31 13.09
CA VAL A 492 9.58 -9.31 14.54
C VAL A 492 10.88 -10.01 14.87
N LYS A 493 11.66 -9.42 15.79
CA LYS A 493 12.90 -10.00 16.31
C LYS A 493 12.71 -11.45 16.77
N PRO A 494 13.61 -12.39 16.43
CA PRO A 494 13.47 -13.81 16.77
C PRO A 494 13.26 -14.10 18.26
N HIS A 495 14.01 -13.45 19.16
CA HIS A 495 13.84 -13.67 20.60
C HIS A 495 12.44 -13.25 21.07
N VAL A 496 11.91 -12.14 20.54
CA VAL A 496 10.55 -11.68 20.80
C VAL A 496 9.53 -12.67 20.22
N ARG A 497 9.79 -13.25 19.03
CA ARG A 497 8.95 -14.32 18.47
C ARG A 497 8.96 -15.57 19.34
N GLN A 498 10.11 -16.01 19.82
CA GLN A 498 10.25 -17.16 20.72
C GLN A 498 9.55 -16.92 22.07
N GLU A 499 9.69 -15.72 22.63
CA GLU A 499 8.96 -15.31 23.84
C GLU A 499 7.45 -15.34 23.59
N ARG A 500 6.97 -14.77 22.48
CA ARG A 500 5.55 -14.81 22.09
C ARG A 500 5.05 -16.22 21.87
N GLU A 501 5.83 -17.08 21.23
CA GLU A 501 5.51 -18.50 21.07
C GLU A 501 5.41 -19.21 22.42
N HIS A 502 6.32 -18.92 23.36
CA HIS A 502 6.26 -19.46 24.71
C HIS A 502 5.02 -19.00 25.47
N ARG A 503 4.77 -17.68 25.50
CA ARG A 503 3.58 -17.08 26.14
C ARG A 503 2.28 -17.60 25.51
N PHE A 504 2.25 -17.76 24.18
CA PHE A 504 1.10 -18.35 23.49
C PHE A 504 0.95 -19.84 23.80
N ARG A 505 2.04 -20.61 23.84
CA ARG A 505 1.99 -22.04 24.23
C ARG A 505 1.39 -22.21 25.62
N ASN A 506 1.74 -21.33 26.57
CA ASN A 506 1.22 -21.33 27.94
C ASN A 506 -0.20 -20.75 28.10
N GLY A 507 -0.80 -20.20 27.03
CA GLY A 507 -2.13 -19.55 27.09
C GLY A 507 -2.13 -18.15 27.73
N GLU A 508 -0.96 -17.56 27.95
CA GLU A 508 -0.81 -16.18 28.45
C GLU A 508 -1.14 -15.14 27.37
N LEU A 509 -0.85 -15.47 26.11
CA LEU A 509 -1.33 -14.71 24.94
C LEU A 509 -2.59 -15.37 24.38
N ALA A 510 -3.69 -14.62 24.37
CA ALA A 510 -4.97 -15.13 23.91
C ALA A 510 -5.04 -15.25 22.39
N THR A 511 -4.35 -14.37 21.66
CA THR A 511 -4.36 -14.36 20.20
C THR A 511 -2.99 -14.04 19.63
N LEU A 512 -2.57 -14.79 18.60
CA LEU A 512 -1.45 -14.42 17.74
C LEU A 512 -1.95 -14.12 16.33
N PHE A 513 -1.57 -12.96 15.79
CA PHE A 513 -1.83 -12.57 14.40
C PHE A 513 -0.57 -12.85 13.59
N CYS A 514 -0.59 -13.85 12.73
CA CYS A 514 0.60 -14.35 12.06
C CYS A 514 0.55 -14.20 10.55
N SER A 515 1.72 -13.94 9.97
CA SER A 515 1.96 -14.07 8.53
C SER A 515 2.20 -15.55 8.14
N PRO A 516 2.48 -15.87 6.87
CA PRO A 516 2.85 -17.23 6.45
C PRO A 516 4.04 -17.86 7.19
N THR A 517 4.80 -17.08 7.98
CA THR A 517 5.88 -17.59 8.84
C THR A 517 5.46 -18.70 9.80
N MET A 518 4.19 -18.76 10.21
CA MET A 518 3.65 -19.82 11.07
C MET A 518 3.05 -21.00 10.27
N GLU A 519 3.09 -20.96 8.93
CA GLU A 519 2.69 -22.09 8.05
C GLU A 519 3.76 -23.18 7.97
N LEU A 520 5.01 -22.87 8.34
CA LEU A 520 6.14 -23.78 8.28
C LEU A 520 6.40 -24.40 9.66
N GLY A 521 6.15 -25.70 9.81
CA GLY A 521 6.75 -26.60 10.82
C GLY A 521 6.61 -26.35 12.33
N ILE A 522 6.22 -25.16 12.83
CA ILE A 522 6.23 -24.86 14.27
C ILE A 522 5.14 -25.66 14.99
N ASP A 523 5.53 -26.40 16.04
CA ASP A 523 4.62 -27.20 16.85
C ASP A 523 4.03 -26.39 18.01
N ILE A 524 2.71 -26.21 17.94
CA ILE A 524 1.91 -25.55 18.97
C ILE A 524 1.04 -26.63 19.59
N ALA A 525 1.44 -27.11 20.77
CA ALA A 525 0.62 -28.03 21.54
C ALA A 525 -0.74 -27.39 21.87
N ASP A 526 -1.80 -28.19 21.69
CA ASP A 526 -3.17 -27.89 22.11
C ASP A 526 -3.78 -26.62 21.51
N LEU A 527 -3.94 -26.62 20.18
CA LEU A 527 -4.67 -25.59 19.44
C LEU A 527 -6.01 -26.14 18.90
N HIS A 528 -7.11 -25.52 19.34
CA HIS A 528 -8.47 -25.91 18.93
C HIS A 528 -9.07 -25.03 17.83
N VAL A 529 -8.66 -23.76 17.76
CA VAL A 529 -9.26 -22.79 16.85
C VAL A 529 -8.19 -22.06 16.04
N VAL A 530 -8.33 -22.11 14.72
CA VAL A 530 -7.56 -21.29 13.78
C VAL A 530 -8.52 -20.33 13.09
N HIS A 531 -8.16 -19.06 13.05
CA HIS A 531 -8.85 -18.04 12.29
C HIS A 531 -8.03 -17.69 11.04
N LEU A 532 -8.69 -17.52 9.90
CA LEU A 532 -8.09 -17.07 8.65
C LEU A 532 -8.77 -15.73 8.31
N ARG A 533 -8.01 -14.64 8.37
CA ARG A 533 -8.51 -13.26 8.15
C ARG A 533 -9.04 -13.05 6.72
N ASN A 534 -8.64 -13.90 5.80
CA ASN A 534 -9.11 -14.00 4.44
C ASN A 534 -9.07 -15.47 4.01
N ILE A 535 -9.71 -15.81 2.89
CA ILE A 535 -9.53 -17.14 2.31
C ILE A 535 -8.07 -17.26 1.83
N PRO A 536 -7.31 -18.31 2.20
CA PRO A 536 -5.92 -18.50 1.77
C PRO A 536 -5.79 -18.60 0.24
N PRO A 537 -4.68 -18.14 -0.35
CA PRO A 537 -4.51 -18.10 -1.82
C PRO A 537 -4.67 -19.46 -2.50
N SER A 538 -4.17 -20.54 -1.87
CA SER A 538 -4.28 -21.89 -2.42
C SER A 538 -4.73 -22.93 -1.39
N PRO A 539 -5.25 -24.09 -1.85
CA PRO A 539 -5.57 -25.22 -0.97
C PRO A 539 -4.37 -25.70 -0.14
N ALA A 540 -3.14 -25.55 -0.67
CA ALA A 540 -1.93 -25.89 0.07
C ALA A 540 -1.75 -24.97 1.29
N ASN A 541 -1.91 -23.66 1.13
CA ASN A 541 -1.89 -22.72 2.26
C ASN A 541 -3.02 -23.02 3.25
N TYR A 542 -4.22 -23.31 2.77
CA TYR A 542 -5.35 -23.66 3.64
C TYR A 542 -5.06 -24.91 4.47
N ALA A 543 -4.55 -25.98 3.85
CA ALA A 543 -4.19 -27.21 4.56
C ALA A 543 -3.05 -26.97 5.58
N GLN A 544 -2.04 -26.19 5.23
CA GLN A 544 -0.91 -25.87 6.11
C GLN A 544 -1.31 -25.00 7.31
N ARG A 545 -2.22 -24.03 7.10
CA ARG A 545 -2.76 -23.13 8.14
C ARG A 545 -3.80 -23.83 9.02
N GLY A 546 -4.76 -24.50 8.40
CA GLY A 546 -5.85 -25.22 9.07
C GLY A 546 -5.35 -26.44 9.84
N GLY A 547 -4.38 -27.18 9.29
CA GLY A 547 -3.72 -28.33 9.93
C GLY A 547 -2.87 -28.00 11.15
N ARG A 548 -2.84 -26.72 11.58
CA ARG A 548 -2.26 -26.30 12.85
C ARG A 548 -3.15 -26.65 14.05
N ALA A 549 -4.47 -26.69 13.86
CA ALA A 549 -5.40 -27.11 14.88
C ALA A 549 -5.73 -28.60 14.77
N GLY A 550 -6.16 -29.20 15.89
CA GLY A 550 -6.68 -30.58 15.90
C GLY A 550 -5.62 -31.68 15.85
N ARG A 551 -4.37 -31.36 16.20
CA ARG A 551 -3.32 -32.36 16.41
C ARG A 551 -3.69 -33.30 17.58
N SER A 552 -3.17 -34.52 17.55
CA SER A 552 -3.43 -35.55 18.58
C SER A 552 -4.88 -36.06 18.65
N GLY A 553 -5.63 -35.99 17.54
CA GLY A 553 -6.98 -36.56 17.42
C GLY A 553 -8.10 -35.72 18.05
N ARG A 554 -7.80 -34.48 18.44
CA ARG A 554 -8.78 -33.53 19.00
C ARG A 554 -9.53 -32.80 17.89
N GLN A 555 -10.79 -32.43 18.13
CA GLN A 555 -11.57 -31.65 17.17
C GLN A 555 -10.99 -30.24 17.01
N ALA A 556 -10.99 -29.74 15.78
CA ALA A 556 -10.56 -28.39 15.41
C ALA A 556 -11.70 -27.60 14.77
N LEU A 557 -11.70 -26.28 15.00
CA LEU A 557 -12.55 -25.33 14.31
C LEU A 557 -11.67 -24.37 13.50
N VAL A 558 -11.81 -24.39 12.18
CA VAL A 558 -11.19 -23.41 11.28
C VAL A 558 -12.24 -22.39 10.89
N LEU A 559 -12.00 -21.12 11.22
CA LEU A 559 -12.87 -19.99 10.91
C LEU A 559 -12.24 -19.19 9.78
N SER A 560 -12.86 -19.17 8.60
CA SER A 560 -12.38 -18.39 7.46
C SER A 560 -13.30 -17.21 7.19
N TYR A 561 -12.76 -16.00 7.21
CA TYR A 561 -13.50 -14.80 6.83
C TYR A 561 -13.40 -14.59 5.31
N ALA A 562 -14.55 -14.47 4.64
CA ALA A 562 -14.64 -14.21 3.20
C ALA A 562 -15.19 -12.80 2.96
N SER A 563 -14.35 -11.89 2.46
CA SER A 563 -14.75 -10.50 2.22
C SER A 563 -15.60 -10.36 0.96
N ALA A 564 -16.70 -9.59 0.99
CA ALA A 564 -17.52 -9.37 -0.21
C ALA A 564 -16.82 -8.56 -1.32
N GLY A 565 -15.80 -7.77 -0.97
CA GLY A 565 -14.96 -7.06 -1.94
C GLY A 565 -13.84 -7.92 -2.54
N SER A 566 -13.57 -9.11 -1.99
CA SER A 566 -12.53 -10.01 -2.48
C SER A 566 -13.14 -11.09 -3.36
N GLY A 567 -12.66 -11.15 -4.59
CA GLY A 567 -13.14 -12.15 -5.51
C GLY A 567 -12.83 -13.57 -5.24
N HIS A 568 -11.54 -13.76 -5.00
CA HIS A 568 -10.98 -15.02 -4.56
C HIS A 568 -11.79 -15.56 -3.37
N ASP A 569 -12.09 -14.70 -2.38
CA ASP A 569 -12.87 -15.09 -1.21
C ASP A 569 -14.29 -15.53 -1.59
N GLN A 570 -14.98 -14.78 -2.44
CA GLN A 570 -16.34 -15.13 -2.89
C GLN A 570 -16.39 -16.40 -3.73
N TYR A 571 -15.36 -16.65 -4.57
CA TYR A 571 -15.24 -17.86 -5.37
C TYR A 571 -15.20 -19.11 -4.48
N PHE A 572 -14.28 -19.12 -3.50
CA PHE A 572 -14.10 -20.25 -2.60
C PHE A 572 -15.16 -20.33 -1.50
N TYR A 573 -15.80 -19.22 -1.14
CA TYR A 573 -16.96 -19.23 -0.24
C TYR A 573 -18.10 -20.09 -0.80
N LYS A 574 -18.33 -20.05 -2.13
CA LYS A 574 -19.30 -20.90 -2.82
C LYS A 574 -18.76 -22.29 -3.17
N ARG A 575 -17.45 -22.42 -3.41
CA ARG A 575 -16.77 -23.67 -3.81
C ARG A 575 -15.85 -24.22 -2.71
N GLN A 576 -16.39 -24.35 -1.51
CA GLN A 576 -15.64 -24.70 -0.30
C GLN A 576 -14.81 -25.99 -0.48
N GLY A 577 -15.36 -26.99 -1.17
CA GLY A 577 -14.66 -28.26 -1.44
C GLY A 577 -13.35 -28.12 -2.20
N GLN A 578 -13.22 -27.14 -3.10
CA GLN A 578 -11.98 -26.92 -3.86
C GLN A 578 -10.86 -26.35 -2.97
N MET A 579 -11.20 -25.56 -1.96
CA MET A 579 -10.23 -25.01 -1.01
C MET A 579 -9.86 -26.04 0.07
N VAL A 580 -10.86 -26.75 0.61
CA VAL A 580 -10.67 -27.68 1.73
C VAL A 580 -10.07 -29.02 1.29
N ALA A 581 -10.44 -29.52 0.10
CA ALA A 581 -10.01 -30.81 -0.44
C ALA A 581 -9.20 -30.68 -1.74
N GLY A 582 -8.63 -29.50 -2.02
CA GLY A 582 -7.82 -29.26 -3.22
C GLY A 582 -6.47 -30.02 -3.20
N VAL A 583 -5.92 -30.26 -4.39
CA VAL A 583 -4.65 -31.00 -4.57
C VAL A 583 -3.46 -30.08 -4.31
N VAL A 584 -2.52 -30.52 -3.46
CA VAL A 584 -1.24 -29.82 -3.21
C VAL A 584 -0.23 -30.22 -4.28
N ALA A 585 0.24 -29.26 -5.08
CA ALA A 585 1.25 -29.47 -6.11
C ALA A 585 2.68 -29.36 -5.54
N THR A 586 3.64 -30.08 -6.13
CA THR A 586 5.06 -30.00 -5.76
C THR A 586 5.71 -28.79 -6.44
N PRO A 587 6.47 -27.95 -5.73
CA PRO A 587 7.15 -26.80 -6.34
C PRO A 587 8.21 -27.24 -7.37
N ARG A 588 8.40 -26.43 -8.41
CA ARG A 588 9.42 -26.62 -9.47
C ARG A 588 10.47 -25.51 -9.37
N LEU A 589 11.72 -25.83 -9.68
CA LEU A 589 12.85 -24.90 -9.67
C LEU A 589 13.67 -25.10 -10.95
N GLU A 590 13.97 -24.02 -11.68
CA GLU A 590 14.85 -24.04 -12.85
C GLU A 590 16.30 -23.78 -12.44
N LEU A 591 17.21 -24.72 -12.72
CA LEU A 591 18.62 -24.65 -12.37
C LEU A 591 19.50 -23.95 -13.42
N ALA A 592 18.88 -23.36 -14.45
CA ALA A 592 19.53 -22.48 -15.43
C ALA A 592 19.57 -21.00 -14.99
N ASN A 593 19.14 -20.67 -13.77
CA ASN A 593 19.24 -19.31 -13.27
C ASN A 593 20.69 -18.96 -12.89
N ARG A 594 21.33 -18.13 -13.70
CA ARG A 594 22.73 -17.71 -13.52
C ARG A 594 22.98 -17.13 -12.13
N GLU A 595 22.17 -16.18 -11.68
CA GLU A 595 22.38 -15.48 -10.40
C GLU A 595 22.24 -16.43 -9.20
N LEU A 596 21.35 -17.44 -9.28
CA LEU A 596 21.20 -18.49 -8.26
C LEU A 596 22.47 -19.34 -8.18
N ILE A 597 23.01 -19.77 -9.33
CA ILE A 597 24.20 -20.61 -9.42
C ILE A 597 25.45 -19.85 -8.95
N GLU A 598 25.61 -18.58 -9.31
CA GLU A 598 26.73 -17.73 -8.87
C GLU A 598 26.85 -17.70 -7.34
N SER A 599 25.74 -17.48 -6.62
CA SER A 599 25.74 -17.46 -5.15
C SER A 599 26.22 -18.80 -4.53
N HIS A 600 25.88 -19.92 -5.15
CA HIS A 600 26.33 -21.25 -4.70
C HIS A 600 27.81 -21.47 -5.01
N ILE A 601 28.30 -21.01 -6.17
CA ILE A 601 29.74 -21.04 -6.52
C ILE A 601 30.55 -20.20 -5.52
N TYR A 602 30.08 -19.00 -5.18
CA TYR A 602 30.71 -18.16 -4.16
C TYR A 602 30.72 -18.83 -2.78
N SER A 603 29.69 -19.60 -2.43
CA SER A 603 29.68 -20.40 -1.19
C SER A 603 30.78 -21.49 -1.20
N VAL A 604 31.01 -22.14 -2.35
CA VAL A 604 32.09 -23.11 -2.53
C VAL A 604 33.44 -22.43 -2.42
N TRP A 605 33.61 -21.26 -3.05
CA TRP A 605 34.81 -20.45 -2.93
C TRP A 605 35.12 -20.08 -1.48
N LEU A 606 34.13 -19.55 -0.75
CA LEU A 606 34.28 -19.16 0.64
C LEU A 606 34.67 -20.37 1.51
N ALA A 607 34.07 -21.55 1.26
CA ALA A 607 34.45 -22.78 1.95
C ALA A 607 35.91 -23.19 1.71
N HIS A 608 36.43 -23.02 0.48
CA HIS A 608 37.83 -23.30 0.13
C HIS A 608 38.81 -22.29 0.73
N THR A 609 38.41 -21.04 0.96
CA THR A 609 39.25 -20.05 1.67
C THR A 609 39.42 -20.39 3.15
N GLY A 610 38.41 -21.05 3.76
CA GLY A 610 38.35 -21.28 5.21
C GLY A 610 38.25 -19.99 6.03
N ALA A 611 37.97 -18.86 5.39
CA ALA A 611 37.88 -17.56 6.02
C ALA A 611 36.69 -17.51 6.99
N ASN A 612 36.91 -16.94 8.18
CA ASN A 612 35.85 -16.74 9.15
C ASN A 612 35.44 -15.26 9.14
N LEU A 613 34.20 -15.00 8.72
CA LEU A 613 33.64 -13.65 8.63
C LEU A 613 33.31 -13.02 10.00
N GLY A 614 33.50 -13.74 11.11
CA GLY A 614 33.28 -13.23 12.45
C GLY A 614 31.80 -13.08 12.82
N LYS A 615 31.49 -12.14 13.73
CA LYS A 615 30.14 -11.89 14.24
C LYS A 615 29.57 -10.55 13.75
N SER A 616 30.41 -9.66 13.26
CA SER A 616 30.02 -8.31 12.85
C SER A 616 30.83 -7.85 11.63
N MET A 617 30.28 -6.90 10.87
CA MET A 617 30.99 -6.25 9.77
C MET A 617 32.27 -5.53 10.20
N ARG A 618 32.45 -5.21 11.50
CA ARG A 618 33.73 -4.73 12.06
C ARG A 618 34.85 -5.75 11.98
N ASP A 619 34.52 -7.04 11.88
CA ASP A 619 35.47 -8.15 11.71
C ASP A 619 35.87 -8.32 10.23
N VAL A 620 35.06 -7.76 9.32
CA VAL A 620 35.25 -7.80 7.86
C VAL A 620 35.97 -6.54 7.38
N LEU A 621 35.55 -5.37 7.84
CA LEU A 621 36.01 -4.06 7.39
C LEU A 621 36.88 -3.36 8.46
N ASP A 622 37.84 -2.56 8.00
CA ASP A 622 38.68 -1.71 8.85
C ASP A 622 38.06 -0.32 9.02
N LEU A 623 37.43 -0.10 10.18
CA LEU A 623 36.71 1.15 10.49
C LEU A 623 37.62 2.32 10.88
N GLU A 624 38.92 2.09 11.04
CA GLU A 624 39.89 3.14 11.38
C GLU A 624 40.33 3.93 10.14
N GLN A 625 40.09 3.40 8.95
CA GLN A 625 40.44 4.01 7.67
C GLN A 625 39.22 4.66 7.00
N GLN A 626 39.45 5.76 6.29
CA GLN A 626 38.39 6.54 5.63
C GLN A 626 37.62 5.73 4.57
N GLU A 627 38.32 4.89 3.82
CA GLU A 627 37.71 4.08 2.75
C GLU A 627 37.04 2.79 3.24
N LEU A 628 37.15 2.46 4.53
CA LEU A 628 36.60 1.23 5.13
C LEU A 628 36.96 -0.04 4.33
N PRO A 629 38.25 -0.30 4.03
CA PRO A 629 38.67 -1.45 3.23
C PRO A 629 38.47 -2.78 4.00
N LEU A 630 38.54 -3.92 3.30
CA LEU A 630 38.64 -5.22 3.96
C LEU A 630 39.85 -5.25 4.91
N ARG A 631 39.69 -5.83 6.10
CA ARG A 631 40.81 -6.07 7.00
C ARG A 631 41.89 -6.90 6.31
N GLU A 632 43.14 -6.47 6.43
CA GLU A 632 44.28 -7.15 5.77
C GLU A 632 44.41 -8.64 6.17
N THR A 633 44.04 -9.00 7.40
CA THR A 633 43.98 -10.40 7.85
C THR A 633 42.95 -11.22 7.08
N LEU A 634 41.75 -10.67 6.84
CA LEU A 634 40.69 -11.35 6.10
C LEU A 634 41.02 -11.40 4.61
N LYS A 635 41.51 -10.29 4.04
CA LYS A 635 41.96 -10.20 2.65
C LYS A 635 43.02 -11.26 2.32
N SER A 636 43.94 -11.51 3.25
CA SER A 636 44.94 -12.58 3.13
C SER A 636 44.30 -13.97 3.15
N GLN A 637 43.30 -14.22 4.00
CA GLN A 637 42.57 -15.49 4.07
C GLN A 637 41.72 -15.75 2.82
N LEU A 638 41.12 -14.71 2.24
CA LEU A 638 40.29 -14.83 1.03
C LEU A 638 41.12 -15.05 -0.24
N THR A 639 42.44 -14.90 -0.18
CA THR A 639 43.32 -15.09 -1.34
C THR A 639 43.79 -16.55 -1.41
N LEU A 640 43.25 -17.31 -2.37
CA LEU A 640 43.62 -18.71 -2.59
C LEU A 640 45.00 -18.84 -3.25
N SER A 641 45.75 -19.89 -2.90
CA SER A 641 46.92 -20.31 -3.67
C SER A 641 46.50 -20.85 -5.04
N GLN A 642 47.41 -20.91 -6.01
CA GLN A 642 47.14 -21.46 -7.34
C GLN A 642 46.53 -22.88 -7.29
N GLU A 643 47.04 -23.72 -6.37
CA GLU A 643 46.59 -25.09 -6.16
C GLU A 643 45.18 -25.14 -5.54
N ALA A 644 44.93 -24.33 -4.52
CA ALA A 644 43.62 -24.24 -3.87
C ALA A 644 42.56 -23.65 -4.81
N PHE A 645 42.93 -22.66 -5.64
CA PHE A 645 42.06 -22.09 -6.66
C PHE A 645 41.65 -23.14 -7.70
N GLN A 646 42.60 -23.94 -8.19
CA GLN A 646 42.29 -25.01 -9.15
C GLN A 646 41.38 -26.09 -8.53
N SER A 647 41.65 -26.48 -7.28
CA SER A 647 40.78 -27.38 -6.50
C SER A 647 39.36 -26.84 -6.33
N CYS A 648 39.22 -25.53 -6.10
CA CYS A 648 37.93 -24.85 -5.99
C CYS A 648 37.16 -24.89 -7.33
N VAL A 649 37.83 -24.55 -8.44
CA VAL A 649 37.26 -24.64 -9.79
C VAL A 649 36.76 -26.06 -10.09
N ASP A 650 37.56 -27.08 -9.79
CA ASP A 650 37.17 -28.46 -10.07
C ASP A 650 36.03 -28.93 -9.15
N SER A 651 36.00 -28.47 -7.88
CA SER A 651 34.89 -28.75 -6.96
C SER A 651 33.57 -28.14 -7.45
N ALA A 652 33.59 -26.85 -7.82
CA ALA A 652 32.42 -26.16 -8.35
C ALA A 652 31.94 -26.81 -9.66
N TRP A 653 32.87 -27.16 -10.56
CA TRP A 653 32.56 -27.82 -11.81
C TRP A 653 31.92 -29.21 -11.61
N ASN A 654 32.49 -30.03 -10.72
CA ASN A 654 31.96 -31.36 -10.42
C ASN A 654 30.54 -31.31 -9.83
N MET A 655 30.23 -30.32 -9.00
CA MET A 655 28.88 -30.11 -8.48
C MET A 655 27.89 -29.77 -9.61
N LEU A 656 28.28 -28.88 -10.53
CA LEU A 656 27.42 -28.49 -11.64
C LEU A 656 27.28 -29.59 -12.70
N ALA A 657 28.27 -30.48 -12.81
CA ALA A 657 28.23 -31.63 -13.71
C ALA A 657 27.25 -32.74 -13.29
N ASP A 658 26.60 -32.62 -12.12
CA ASP A 658 25.57 -33.57 -11.70
C ASP A 658 24.41 -33.66 -12.71
N SER A 659 23.89 -34.86 -12.90
CA SER A 659 22.82 -35.15 -13.87
C SER A 659 21.55 -34.33 -13.66
N PHE A 660 21.26 -33.90 -12.43
CA PHE A 660 20.12 -33.05 -12.10
C PHE A 660 20.33 -31.62 -12.61
N CYS A 661 21.49 -31.02 -12.34
CA CYS A 661 21.84 -29.67 -12.81
C CYS A 661 21.95 -29.60 -14.34
N GLN A 662 22.48 -30.65 -14.97
CA GLN A 662 22.66 -30.72 -16.42
C GLN A 662 21.34 -30.84 -17.20
N GLN A 663 20.19 -31.07 -16.56
CA GLN A 663 18.90 -31.02 -17.25
C GLN A 663 18.63 -29.63 -17.83
N ASP A 664 18.97 -28.59 -17.06
CA ASP A 664 18.71 -27.19 -17.42
C ASP A 664 19.99 -26.48 -17.92
N LEU A 665 21.13 -26.68 -17.26
CA LEU A 665 22.37 -25.96 -17.55
C LEU A 665 22.95 -26.22 -18.95
N LYS A 666 22.75 -27.42 -19.51
CA LYS A 666 23.30 -27.79 -20.83
C LYS A 666 22.80 -26.92 -21.98
N TYR A 667 21.66 -26.26 -21.78
CA TYR A 667 21.04 -25.37 -22.77
C TYR A 667 21.45 -23.91 -22.58
N SER A 668 22.17 -23.59 -21.50
CA SER A 668 22.59 -22.21 -21.19
C SER A 668 23.91 -21.84 -21.89
N LYS A 669 23.88 -20.87 -22.81
CA LYS A 669 25.10 -20.37 -23.50
C LYS A 669 26.20 -19.81 -22.58
N TRP A 670 25.82 -19.27 -21.42
CA TRP A 670 26.76 -18.73 -20.43
C TRP A 670 27.50 -19.81 -19.63
N TYR A 671 26.97 -21.04 -19.58
CA TYR A 671 27.51 -22.11 -18.75
C TYR A 671 28.72 -22.79 -19.41
N THR A 672 29.93 -22.39 -19.00
CA THR A 672 31.19 -22.97 -19.45
C THR A 672 32.17 -23.13 -18.29
N LYS A 673 33.18 -23.99 -18.44
CA LYS A 673 34.23 -24.13 -17.42
C LYS A 673 35.03 -22.83 -17.26
N ASP A 674 35.21 -22.08 -18.35
CA ASP A 674 35.87 -20.76 -18.34
C ASP A 674 35.04 -19.72 -17.59
N TRP A 675 33.72 -19.76 -17.71
CA TRP A 675 32.83 -18.92 -16.91
C TRP A 675 32.96 -19.22 -15.41
N VAL A 676 32.95 -20.49 -14.99
CA VAL A 676 33.16 -20.86 -13.57
C VAL A 676 34.51 -20.32 -13.09
N ARG A 677 35.55 -20.45 -13.90
CA ARG A 677 36.89 -19.90 -13.58
C ARG A 677 36.86 -18.38 -13.44
N TYR A 678 36.21 -17.67 -14.36
CA TYR A 678 36.07 -16.21 -14.33
C TYR A 678 35.35 -15.73 -13.06
N ILE A 679 34.23 -16.36 -12.70
CA ILE A 679 33.47 -16.02 -11.48
C ILE A 679 34.31 -16.22 -10.23
N LEU A 680 35.05 -17.33 -10.14
CA LEU A 680 35.92 -17.62 -9.01
C LEU A 680 37.13 -16.68 -8.92
N ASP A 681 37.70 -16.27 -10.06
CA ASP A 681 38.82 -15.32 -10.13
C ASP A 681 38.41 -13.94 -9.59
N ARG A 682 37.19 -13.52 -9.92
CA ARG A 682 36.59 -12.24 -9.46
C ARG A 682 35.95 -12.33 -8.07
N ALA A 683 35.84 -13.51 -7.47
CA ALA A 683 35.06 -13.72 -6.24
C ALA A 683 35.47 -12.81 -5.08
N ARG A 684 36.78 -12.55 -4.90
CA ARG A 684 37.27 -11.64 -3.85
C ARG A 684 36.85 -10.19 -4.11
N ASP A 685 36.96 -9.73 -5.35
CA ASP A 685 36.60 -8.37 -5.71
C ASP A 685 35.07 -8.20 -5.59
N THR A 686 34.29 -9.17 -6.06
CA THR A 686 32.83 -9.18 -5.88
C THR A 686 32.40 -9.23 -4.40
N PHE A 687 33.13 -9.95 -3.56
CA PHE A 687 32.89 -9.96 -2.10
C PHE A 687 33.09 -8.56 -1.50
N ASP A 688 34.12 -7.83 -1.95
CA ASP A 688 34.40 -6.46 -1.53
C ASP A 688 33.36 -5.46 -2.03
N ASP A 689 32.93 -5.60 -3.28
CA ASP A 689 31.88 -4.79 -3.90
C ASP A 689 30.55 -4.94 -3.13
N CYS A 690 30.21 -6.16 -2.68
CA CYS A 690 29.03 -6.40 -1.86
C CYS A 690 29.07 -5.68 -0.50
N CYS A 691 30.22 -5.17 -0.05
CA CYS A 691 30.31 -4.38 1.18
C CYS A 691 29.92 -2.90 0.99
N GLU A 692 29.77 -2.41 -0.25
CA GLU A 692 29.63 -0.97 -0.52
C GLU A 692 28.38 -0.38 0.13
N LEU A 693 27.23 -1.05 0.01
CA LEU A 693 26.00 -0.58 0.64
C LEU A 693 26.13 -0.45 2.17
N TRP A 694 26.85 -1.38 2.83
CA TRP A 694 27.13 -1.26 4.25
C TRP A 694 28.05 -0.07 4.56
N ARG A 695 29.11 0.15 3.75
CA ARG A 695 30.03 1.29 3.91
C ARG A 695 29.27 2.60 3.85
N GLU A 696 28.37 2.73 2.88
CA GLU A 696 27.56 3.93 2.71
C GLU A 696 26.61 4.14 3.89
N LEU A 697 25.85 3.11 4.31
CA LEU A 697 24.97 3.21 5.48
C LEU A 697 25.74 3.65 6.75
N TYR A 698 26.96 3.14 6.92
CA TYR A 698 27.82 3.51 8.05
C TYR A 698 28.31 4.96 7.93
N ARG A 699 28.80 5.37 6.75
CA ARG A 699 29.23 6.77 6.50
C ARG A 699 28.08 7.74 6.71
N ASP A 700 26.89 7.44 6.19
CA ASP A 700 25.71 8.27 6.31
C ASP A 700 25.30 8.46 7.78
N ALA A 701 25.30 7.37 8.56
CA ALA A 701 24.96 7.45 9.98
C ALA A 701 26.01 8.25 10.78
N ILE A 702 27.30 8.17 10.42
CA ILE A 702 28.35 9.00 11.01
C ILE A 702 28.15 10.48 10.65
N SER A 703 27.90 10.79 9.37
CA SER A 703 27.64 12.15 8.92
C SER A 703 26.39 12.75 9.56
N GLN A 704 25.32 11.96 9.71
CA GLN A 704 24.10 12.39 10.41
C GLN A 704 24.38 12.72 11.88
N ARG A 705 25.15 11.89 12.59
CA ARG A 705 25.54 12.14 13.98
C ARG A 705 26.34 13.44 14.09
N ASP A 706 27.32 13.64 13.21
CA ASP A 706 28.22 14.79 13.27
C ASP A 706 27.48 16.10 12.93
N TRP A 707 26.60 16.07 11.93
CA TRP A 707 25.72 17.20 11.62
C TRP A 707 24.78 17.56 12.79
N ALA A 708 24.16 16.56 13.41
CA ALA A 708 23.26 16.77 14.54
C ALA A 708 24.00 17.39 15.74
N ARG A 709 25.22 16.93 16.04
CA ARG A 709 26.09 17.52 17.08
C ARG A 709 26.43 18.97 16.82
N ASP A 710 26.84 19.28 15.59
CA ASP A 710 27.15 20.66 15.20
C ASP A 710 25.93 21.57 15.41
N GLU A 711 24.72 21.08 15.11
CA GLU A 711 23.48 21.84 15.31
C GLU A 711 23.14 22.00 16.81
N ILE A 712 23.36 20.98 17.64
CA ILE A 712 23.21 21.07 19.12
C ILE A 712 24.16 22.13 19.70
N ASP A 713 25.41 22.16 19.22
CA ASP A 713 26.44 23.10 19.66
C ASP A 713 26.12 24.54 19.22
N ARG A 714 25.67 24.73 17.97
CA ARG A 714 25.16 26.02 17.48
C ARG A 714 23.94 26.47 18.25
N ALA A 715 23.03 25.57 18.56
CA ALA A 715 21.81 25.87 19.29
C ALA A 715 22.11 26.38 20.71
N SER A 716 23.15 25.83 21.32
CA SER A 716 23.67 26.21 22.64
C SER A 716 24.33 27.61 22.67
N THR A 717 24.80 28.11 21.52
CA THR A 717 25.56 29.36 21.42
C THR A 717 24.77 30.53 20.79
N SER A 718 23.72 30.27 20.00
CA SER A 718 23.08 31.28 19.13
C SER A 718 21.61 31.64 19.44
N GLY A 719 21.02 31.20 20.55
CA GLY A 719 19.65 31.60 20.92
C GLY A 719 18.54 30.98 20.05
N SER A 720 18.86 29.90 19.34
CA SER A 720 17.92 29.04 18.60
C SER A 720 16.76 28.53 19.49
N SER A 721 15.67 28.09 18.87
CA SER A 721 14.50 27.64 19.62
C SER A 721 14.81 26.32 20.33
N LYS A 722 14.30 26.13 21.56
CA LYS A 722 14.38 24.86 22.30
C LYS A 722 13.96 23.65 21.46
N ARG A 723 13.03 23.85 20.53
CA ARG A 723 12.52 22.83 19.61
C ARG A 723 13.57 22.35 18.61
N ASP A 724 14.43 23.24 18.11
CA ASP A 724 15.45 22.88 17.14
C ASP A 724 16.52 22.01 17.80
N ARG A 725 16.91 22.38 19.03
CA ARG A 725 17.78 21.56 19.88
C ARG A 725 17.17 20.18 20.17
N ASP A 726 15.92 20.13 20.64
CA ASP A 726 15.26 18.85 20.94
C ASP A 726 15.12 17.96 19.68
N THR A 727 15.10 18.55 18.48
CA THR A 727 15.09 17.83 17.21
C THR A 727 16.48 17.28 16.87
N ALA A 728 17.51 18.10 16.98
CA ALA A 728 18.89 17.68 16.74
C ALA A 728 19.35 16.60 17.74
N ASP A 729 18.98 16.72 19.03
CA ASP A 729 19.25 15.70 20.06
C ASP A 729 18.63 14.34 19.67
N LYS A 730 17.42 14.33 19.10
CA LYS A 730 16.78 13.09 18.61
C LYS A 730 17.50 12.52 17.39
N GLU A 731 17.90 13.37 16.45
CA GLU A 731 18.61 12.94 15.25
C GLU A 731 19.99 12.37 15.57
N GLU A 732 20.71 12.92 16.56
CA GLU A 732 21.95 12.34 17.06
C GLU A 732 21.70 10.94 17.66
N GLN A 733 20.67 10.80 18.50
CA GLN A 733 20.32 9.51 19.11
C GLN A 733 19.96 8.47 18.05
N ASP A 734 19.20 8.84 17.02
CA ASP A 734 18.86 7.93 15.93
C ASP A 734 20.07 7.57 15.07
N ALA A 735 20.99 8.48 14.84
CA ALA A 735 22.24 8.21 14.15
C ALA A 735 23.12 7.22 14.93
N LEU A 736 23.26 7.42 16.24
CA LEU A 736 23.98 6.49 17.13
C LEU A 736 23.33 5.10 17.14
N ARG A 737 22.00 5.02 17.19
CA ARG A 737 21.25 3.75 17.09
C ARG A 737 21.51 3.04 15.75
N GLN A 738 21.55 3.77 14.65
CA GLN A 738 21.86 3.20 13.34
C GLN A 738 23.28 2.63 13.30
N ILE A 739 24.27 3.36 13.83
CA ILE A 739 25.66 2.89 13.96
C ILE A 739 25.71 1.60 14.80
N ASP A 740 25.09 1.60 15.97
CA ASP A 740 25.05 0.44 16.87
C ASP A 740 24.39 -0.77 16.20
N LEU A 741 23.32 -0.53 15.43
CA LEU A 741 22.71 -1.56 14.60
C LEU A 741 23.73 -2.08 13.61
N LEU A 742 24.30 -1.26 12.72
CA LEU A 742 25.25 -1.69 11.69
C LEU A 742 26.45 -2.46 12.22
N LEU A 743 26.95 -2.08 13.41
CA LEU A 743 28.08 -2.73 14.09
C LEU A 743 27.67 -4.00 14.85
N GLY A 744 26.39 -4.20 15.14
CA GLY A 744 25.88 -5.41 15.79
C GLY A 744 26.33 -5.58 17.25
N ASP A 745 26.70 -4.50 17.95
CA ASP A 745 27.23 -4.60 19.30
C ASP A 745 26.17 -5.19 20.25
N ASP A 746 26.58 -6.20 21.02
CA ASP A 746 25.79 -6.92 22.04
C ASP A 746 24.87 -8.07 21.58
N ARG A 747 24.92 -8.50 20.30
CA ARG A 747 24.11 -9.66 19.82
C ARG A 747 24.95 -10.94 19.72
N GLN A 748 24.76 -11.88 20.64
CA GLN A 748 25.21 -13.28 20.49
C GLN A 748 24.43 -14.08 19.42
N HIS A 749 23.65 -13.42 18.55
CA HIS A 749 22.70 -14.08 17.65
C HIS A 749 23.08 -13.89 16.18
N THR A 750 23.14 -15.01 15.45
CA THR A 750 23.28 -15.13 13.99
C THR A 750 22.13 -14.50 13.19
N ASP A 751 21.08 -14.03 13.88
CA ASP A 751 19.82 -13.60 13.27
C ASP A 751 19.72 -12.08 13.04
N PHE A 752 20.83 -11.37 13.21
CA PHE A 752 20.97 -9.95 12.94
C PHE A 752 21.11 -9.70 11.43
N GLU A 753 20.45 -8.68 10.87
CA GLU A 753 20.43 -8.43 9.41
C GLU A 753 21.83 -8.19 8.84
N PHE A 754 22.69 -7.48 9.58
CA PHE A 754 24.08 -7.25 9.19
C PHE A 754 25.06 -8.24 9.85
N TYR A 755 24.57 -9.41 10.31
CA TYR A 755 25.44 -10.55 10.59
C TYR A 755 26.12 -10.95 9.26
N PRO A 756 27.46 -11.03 9.18
CA PRO A 756 28.17 -11.08 7.89
C PRO A 756 27.60 -12.10 6.88
N TYR A 757 27.42 -13.36 7.28
CA TYR A 757 26.88 -14.39 6.36
C TYR A 757 25.46 -14.09 5.88
N ARG A 758 24.62 -13.48 6.73
CA ARG A 758 23.26 -13.09 6.36
C ARG A 758 23.24 -11.84 5.50
N TYR A 759 24.13 -10.88 5.78
CA TYR A 759 24.34 -9.70 4.95
C TYR A 759 24.71 -10.11 3.53
N PHE A 760 25.76 -10.93 3.38
CA PHE A 760 26.20 -11.42 2.06
C PHE A 760 25.15 -12.28 1.36
N ALA A 761 24.30 -13.00 2.10
CA ALA A 761 23.17 -13.69 1.51
C ALA A 761 22.11 -12.73 0.96
N THR A 762 21.86 -11.63 1.68
CA THR A 762 20.90 -10.58 1.30
C THR A 762 21.41 -9.76 0.11
N GLU A 763 22.71 -9.50 0.04
CA GLU A 763 23.36 -8.84 -1.11
C GLU A 763 23.56 -9.79 -2.30
N GLY A 764 23.12 -11.06 -2.20
CA GLY A 764 23.15 -12.02 -3.30
C GLY A 764 24.51 -12.68 -3.56
N PHE A 765 25.50 -12.47 -2.68
CA PHE A 765 26.79 -13.14 -2.75
C PHE A 765 26.71 -14.59 -2.23
N LEU A 766 25.93 -14.84 -1.17
CA LEU A 766 25.67 -16.17 -0.62
C LEU A 766 24.21 -16.60 -0.87
N PRO A 767 23.90 -17.91 -0.85
CA PRO A 767 22.52 -18.36 -0.90
C PRO A 767 21.78 -18.01 0.40
N GLY A 768 20.59 -17.41 0.29
CA GLY A 768 19.75 -17.01 1.42
C GLY A 768 18.43 -17.78 1.46
N PHE A 769 18.16 -18.53 2.52
CA PHE A 769 16.86 -19.17 2.73
C PHE A 769 15.87 -18.15 3.32
N ASN A 770 14.76 -17.85 2.63
CA ASN A 770 13.67 -16.95 3.06
C ASN A 770 13.97 -15.43 3.12
N PHE A 771 15.09 -14.95 2.55
CA PHE A 771 15.40 -13.52 2.52
C PHE A 771 15.33 -12.96 1.10
N PRO A 772 14.64 -11.83 0.89
CA PRO A 772 14.63 -11.20 -0.42
C PRO A 772 16.04 -10.82 -0.84
N ARG A 773 16.45 -11.22 -2.05
CA ARG A 773 17.72 -10.80 -2.63
C ARG A 773 17.67 -9.31 -2.98
N LEU A 774 18.71 -8.57 -2.58
CA LEU A 774 18.88 -7.13 -2.79
C LEU A 774 17.64 -6.27 -2.41
N PRO A 775 17.16 -6.37 -1.17
CA PRO A 775 15.93 -5.70 -0.76
C PRO A 775 16.11 -4.19 -0.61
N ILE A 776 14.99 -3.48 -0.62
CA ILE A 776 14.95 -2.10 -0.12
C ILE A 776 14.73 -2.17 1.38
N ARG A 777 15.54 -1.42 2.14
CA ARG A 777 15.51 -1.38 3.61
C ARG A 777 14.73 -0.16 4.09
N ALA A 778 14.11 -0.27 5.26
CA ALA A 778 13.57 0.89 5.96
C ALA A 778 14.01 0.90 7.43
N TYR A 779 14.54 2.03 7.90
CA TYR A 779 14.84 2.26 9.30
C TYR A 779 13.56 2.66 10.06
N ILE A 780 13.25 1.92 11.11
CA ILE A 780 12.14 2.14 12.03
C ILE A 780 12.72 2.53 13.40
N PRO A 781 12.47 3.77 13.87
CA PRO A 781 12.83 4.19 15.22
C PRO A 781 11.83 3.60 16.23
N ALA A 782 11.90 2.29 16.45
CA ALA A 782 11.07 1.56 17.41
C ALA A 782 11.92 0.98 18.56
N GLY A 783 11.41 1.12 19.80
CA GLY A 783 12.09 0.69 21.02
C GLY A 783 13.38 1.48 21.30
N ASP A 784 14.22 0.96 22.21
CA ASP A 784 15.41 1.70 22.68
C ASP A 784 16.51 1.87 21.62
N ARG A 785 16.59 0.96 20.63
CA ARG A 785 17.71 0.89 19.67
C ARG A 785 17.33 1.00 18.18
N GLY A 786 16.05 1.13 17.82
CA GLY A 786 15.61 1.11 16.41
C GLY A 786 15.78 -0.25 15.71
N GLU A 787 15.24 -0.38 14.49
CA GLU A 787 15.30 -1.60 13.68
C GLU A 787 15.29 -1.33 12.17
N PHE A 788 16.00 -2.15 11.39
CA PHE A 788 15.84 -2.19 9.94
C PHE A 788 14.85 -3.29 9.53
N ILE A 789 13.97 -2.96 8.60
CA ILE A 789 13.11 -3.93 7.93
C ILE A 789 13.43 -3.98 6.44
N SER A 790 13.53 -5.18 5.87
CA SER A 790 13.77 -5.36 4.43
C SER A 790 12.48 -5.77 3.69
N ARG A 791 12.37 -5.32 2.44
CA ARG A 791 11.24 -5.61 1.54
C ARG A 791 11.72 -5.97 0.13
N PRO A 792 11.09 -6.97 -0.53
CA PRO A 792 11.33 -7.23 -1.95
C PRO A 792 11.09 -5.98 -2.79
N ARG A 793 11.92 -5.73 -3.81
CA ARG A 793 11.92 -4.51 -4.62
C ARG A 793 10.57 -4.22 -5.27
N ALA A 794 9.94 -5.24 -5.88
CA ALA A 794 8.61 -5.11 -6.49
C ALA A 794 7.50 -4.59 -5.55
N VAL A 795 7.60 -4.87 -4.24
CA VAL A 795 6.62 -4.43 -3.23
C VAL A 795 7.06 -3.09 -2.61
N ALA A 796 8.35 -2.98 -2.31
CA ALA A 796 8.95 -1.82 -1.66
C ALA A 796 8.78 -0.52 -2.46
N ILE A 797 8.81 -0.58 -3.80
CA ILE A 797 8.63 0.60 -4.67
C ILE A 797 7.30 1.34 -4.43
N ARG A 798 6.32 0.66 -3.82
CA ARG A 798 5.06 1.24 -3.34
C ARG A 798 5.04 1.36 -1.82
N GLU A 799 5.36 0.30 -1.08
CA GLU A 799 5.26 0.29 0.40
C GLU A 799 6.20 1.29 1.09
N LEU A 800 7.41 1.46 0.54
CA LEU A 800 8.44 2.36 1.06
C LEU A 800 8.54 3.65 0.23
N ALA A 801 7.51 3.95 -0.56
CA ALA A 801 7.44 5.20 -1.32
C ALA A 801 7.22 6.40 -0.38
N PRO A 802 7.62 7.61 -0.81
CA PRO A 802 7.48 8.83 -0.05
C PRO A 802 6.06 9.03 0.49
N THR A 803 5.98 9.46 1.75
CA THR A 803 4.74 9.73 2.49
C THR A 803 3.84 8.53 2.77
N ASN A 804 4.22 7.32 2.35
CA ASN A 804 3.48 6.11 2.67
C ASN A 804 3.61 5.76 4.16
N ILE A 805 2.69 4.92 4.66
CA ILE A 805 2.67 4.46 6.05
C ILE A 805 3.01 2.97 6.10
N VAL A 806 4.01 2.65 6.91
CA VAL A 806 4.41 1.30 7.30
C VAL A 806 3.84 0.99 8.68
N TYR A 807 3.23 -0.18 8.83
CA TYR A 807 2.70 -0.67 10.10
C TYR A 807 3.68 -1.65 10.74
N TYR A 808 4.06 -1.39 12.00
CA TYR A 808 5.03 -2.20 12.74
C TYR A 808 4.77 -2.14 14.26
N GLU A 809 4.75 -3.30 14.93
CA GLU A 809 4.54 -3.48 16.37
C GLU A 809 3.34 -2.68 16.95
N GLY A 810 2.21 -2.65 16.24
CA GLY A 810 1.02 -1.94 16.69
C GLY A 810 1.07 -0.42 16.48
N ASN A 811 2.05 0.08 15.73
CA ASN A 811 2.30 1.49 15.47
C ASN A 811 2.35 1.82 13.97
N LYS A 812 2.16 3.09 13.62
CA LYS A 812 2.31 3.63 12.27
C LYS A 812 3.59 4.44 12.15
N PHE A 813 4.34 4.18 11.08
CA PHE A 813 5.57 4.88 10.72
C PHE A 813 5.43 5.44 9.31
N GLN A 814 5.65 6.74 9.12
CA GLN A 814 5.57 7.36 7.81
C GLN A 814 6.95 7.42 7.17
N ILE A 815 7.05 7.15 5.87
CA ILE A 815 8.27 7.34 5.09
C ILE A 815 8.50 8.85 4.88
N THR A 816 9.52 9.39 5.52
CA THR A 816 9.80 10.85 5.55
C THR A 816 11.13 11.20 4.90
N LYS A 817 12.12 10.31 4.96
CA LYS A 817 13.46 10.55 4.44
C LYS A 817 13.95 9.38 3.57
N THR A 818 14.89 9.67 2.69
CA THR A 818 15.71 8.69 1.96
C THR A 818 17.19 8.96 2.23
N LYS A 819 18.04 7.99 1.91
CA LYS A 819 19.49 8.16 1.88
C LYS A 819 19.90 9.34 0.98
N ILE A 820 20.90 10.10 1.43
CA ILE A 820 21.64 11.06 0.60
C ILE A 820 23.07 10.52 0.43
N PRO A 821 23.48 10.13 -0.79
CA PRO A 821 24.85 9.75 -1.06
C PRO A 821 25.83 10.91 -0.82
N VAL A 822 27.04 10.56 -0.37
CA VAL A 822 28.12 11.52 -0.10
C VAL A 822 28.73 11.98 -1.43
N GLY A 823 28.33 13.16 -1.94
CA GLY A 823 28.85 13.71 -3.18
C GLY A 823 27.86 14.60 -3.94
N ASP A 824 28.03 14.70 -5.26
CA ASP A 824 27.09 15.39 -6.15
C ASP A 824 25.87 14.49 -6.43
N PHE A 825 24.75 14.81 -5.79
CA PHE A 825 23.48 14.07 -5.92
C PHE A 825 22.98 14.02 -7.37
N GLU A 826 23.37 14.95 -8.25
CA GLU A 826 22.99 14.87 -9.67
C GLU A 826 23.56 13.63 -10.37
N GLY A 827 24.70 13.11 -9.92
CA GLY A 827 25.35 11.93 -10.49
C GLY A 827 24.59 10.61 -10.25
N ASP A 828 23.78 10.55 -9.18
CA ASP A 828 23.06 9.32 -8.79
C ASP A 828 21.73 9.14 -9.51
N TYR A 829 21.25 10.20 -10.19
CA TYR A 829 20.09 10.07 -11.06
C TYR A 829 20.44 9.33 -12.34
N LYS A 830 19.66 8.29 -12.63
CA LYS A 830 19.68 7.64 -13.94
C LYS A 830 18.84 8.47 -14.92
N ARG A 831 19.40 8.69 -16.11
CA ARG A 831 18.66 9.22 -17.27
C ARG A 831 18.15 8.05 -18.11
N VAL A 832 16.85 7.99 -18.35
CA VAL A 832 16.18 6.79 -18.87
C VAL A 832 15.09 7.11 -19.88
N ALA A 833 15.24 6.62 -21.12
CA ALA A 833 14.29 6.84 -22.19
C ALA A 833 13.43 5.58 -22.34
N LEU A 834 12.12 5.76 -22.37
CA LEU A 834 11.14 4.70 -22.30
C LEU A 834 10.39 4.64 -23.62
N CYS A 835 10.38 3.48 -24.26
CA CYS A 835 9.50 3.22 -25.39
C CYS A 835 8.10 2.94 -24.88
N LEU A 836 7.26 3.98 -24.92
CA LEU A 836 5.85 3.86 -24.54
C LEU A 836 5.01 3.13 -25.60
N SER A 837 5.63 2.61 -26.67
CA SER A 837 4.96 1.74 -27.66
C SER A 837 5.03 0.27 -27.29
N CYS A 838 6.23 -0.26 -27.05
CA CYS A 838 6.45 -1.68 -26.73
C CYS A 838 6.87 -1.96 -25.27
N GLY A 839 7.12 -0.93 -24.45
CA GLY A 839 7.54 -1.07 -23.04
C GLY A 839 9.05 -1.27 -22.83
N TYR A 840 9.87 -1.07 -23.85
CA TYR A 840 11.33 -1.22 -23.77
C TYR A 840 12.00 0.01 -23.14
N PHE A 841 13.04 -0.15 -22.33
CA PHE A 841 13.80 0.98 -21.79
C PHE A 841 15.22 1.10 -22.35
N HIS A 842 15.72 2.34 -22.39
CA HIS A 842 17.06 2.72 -22.82
C HIS A 842 17.74 3.53 -21.71
N ASN A 843 18.99 3.20 -21.39
CA ASN A 843 19.80 3.86 -20.36
C ASN A 843 21.22 4.12 -20.90
N GLY A 844 22.01 4.91 -20.14
CA GLY A 844 23.38 5.24 -20.54
C GLY A 844 23.43 6.02 -21.85
N ASN A 845 24.29 5.61 -22.78
CA ASN A 845 24.43 6.28 -24.09
C ASN A 845 23.15 6.18 -24.95
N SER A 846 22.32 5.15 -24.75
CA SER A 846 21.07 4.99 -25.50
C SER A 846 19.94 5.92 -25.04
N TRP A 847 20.12 6.69 -23.96
CA TRP A 847 19.14 7.69 -23.47
C TRP A 847 18.83 8.77 -24.51
N THR A 848 19.83 9.20 -25.27
CA THR A 848 19.71 10.32 -26.22
C THR A 848 18.99 9.93 -27.49
N ARG A 849 18.73 8.64 -27.73
CA ARG A 849 18.04 8.15 -28.92
C ARG A 849 16.65 8.76 -29.06
N ASP A 850 16.21 8.88 -30.30
CA ASP A 850 14.85 9.30 -30.63
C ASP A 850 13.98 8.13 -31.11
N THR A 851 14.58 6.97 -31.36
CA THR A 851 13.90 5.73 -31.79
C THR A 851 14.26 4.55 -30.88
N CYS A 852 13.30 3.64 -30.70
CA CYS A 852 13.46 2.45 -29.88
C CYS A 852 14.29 1.36 -30.57
N GLU A 853 15.31 0.84 -29.89
CA GLU A 853 16.16 -0.28 -30.36
C GLU A 853 15.39 -1.61 -30.54
N ASN A 854 14.28 -1.81 -29.83
CA ASN A 854 13.51 -3.06 -29.92
C ASN A 854 12.44 -3.04 -31.03
N CYS A 855 11.72 -1.93 -31.21
CA CYS A 855 10.59 -1.87 -32.15
C CYS A 855 10.73 -0.81 -33.26
N GLY A 856 11.76 0.04 -33.22
CA GLY A 856 11.99 1.12 -34.21
C GLY A 856 11.10 2.36 -34.06
N GLU A 857 10.08 2.33 -33.18
CA GLU A 857 9.15 3.45 -32.99
C GLU A 857 9.81 4.69 -32.35
N ARG A 858 9.31 5.89 -32.67
CA ARG A 858 9.77 7.13 -32.05
C ARG A 858 9.41 7.22 -30.56
N LEU A 859 10.37 7.65 -29.75
CA LEU A 859 10.22 7.84 -28.31
C LEU A 859 9.46 9.14 -28.02
N THR A 860 8.14 9.03 -27.84
CA THR A 860 7.22 10.16 -27.64
C THR A 860 6.39 9.97 -26.37
N GLN A 861 5.73 11.03 -25.89
CA GLN A 861 4.85 10.98 -24.72
C GLN A 861 3.67 10.02 -24.95
N ASP A 862 3.16 9.39 -23.88
CA ASP A 862 1.95 8.55 -23.99
C ASP A 862 0.66 9.37 -23.99
N SER A 863 -0.46 8.68 -24.17
CA SER A 863 -1.81 9.26 -24.15
C SER A 863 -2.21 9.88 -22.80
N SER A 864 -1.48 9.56 -21.71
CA SER A 864 -1.71 10.09 -20.37
C SER A 864 -0.78 11.27 -20.04
N GLY A 865 0.02 11.74 -21.00
CA GLY A 865 0.96 12.86 -20.82
C GLY A 865 2.24 12.47 -20.08
N ASN A 866 2.53 11.17 -19.93
CA ASN A 866 3.78 10.72 -19.33
C ASN A 866 4.95 10.94 -20.30
N PRO A 867 6.03 11.63 -19.87
CA PRO A 867 7.22 11.80 -20.71
C PRO A 867 7.94 10.48 -20.94
N ALA A 868 8.32 10.20 -22.21
CA ALA A 868 9.19 9.08 -22.54
C ALA A 868 10.60 9.25 -21.96
N LYS A 869 11.07 10.50 -21.87
CA LYS A 869 12.42 10.83 -21.41
C LYS A 869 12.36 11.32 -19.95
N LEU A 870 12.93 10.53 -19.01
CA LEU A 870 13.08 10.89 -17.60
C LEU A 870 14.52 11.24 -17.22
N SER A 871 14.73 12.44 -16.65
CA SER A 871 16.06 12.93 -16.26
C SER A 871 16.48 12.56 -14.84
N ARG A 872 15.51 12.46 -13.90
CA ARG A 872 15.74 12.23 -12.47
C ARG A 872 15.13 10.91 -12.00
N VAL A 873 15.74 9.79 -12.41
CA VAL A 873 15.33 8.45 -11.95
C VAL A 873 16.25 7.98 -10.83
N PHE A 874 15.73 7.95 -9.61
CA PHE A 874 16.45 7.61 -8.38
C PHE A 874 16.24 6.14 -8.00
N SER A 875 17.32 5.38 -7.78
CA SER A 875 17.22 3.99 -7.32
C SER A 875 17.09 3.98 -5.81
N ILE A 876 15.90 3.68 -5.29
CA ILE A 876 15.67 3.70 -3.84
C ILE A 876 16.19 2.42 -3.20
N GLU A 877 17.14 2.56 -2.26
CA GLU A 877 17.76 1.44 -1.54
C GLU A 877 17.38 1.44 -0.06
N THR A 878 17.33 2.63 0.55
CA THR A 878 17.02 2.80 1.97
C THR A 878 16.03 3.94 2.19
N ALA A 879 14.96 3.64 2.93
CA ALA A 879 13.99 4.60 3.42
C ALA A 879 14.17 4.81 4.93
N ILE A 880 13.88 6.01 5.40
CA ILE A 880 13.90 6.35 6.83
C ILE A 880 12.50 6.79 7.22
N THR A 881 12.02 6.25 8.35
CA THR A 881 10.67 6.50 8.82
C THR A 881 10.61 7.37 10.07
N GLU A 882 9.48 8.05 10.24
CA GLU A 882 9.14 8.77 11.47
C GLU A 882 7.86 8.17 12.08
N ARG A 883 7.89 7.91 13.39
CA ARG A 883 6.74 7.39 14.13
C ARG A 883 5.61 8.41 14.12
N GLN A 884 4.39 8.00 13.76
CA GLN A 884 3.24 8.89 13.69
C GLN A 884 2.32 8.72 14.89
N LYS A 885 1.57 7.62 14.95
CA LYS A 885 0.61 7.31 16.01
C LYS A 885 0.48 5.80 16.19
N ARG A 886 0.12 5.37 17.39
CA ARG A 886 -0.37 4.02 17.66
C ARG A 886 -1.61 3.71 16.82
N ILE A 887 -1.75 2.43 16.47
CA ILE A 887 -2.91 1.91 15.75
C ILE A 887 -4.09 1.85 16.70
N THR A 888 -5.26 2.28 16.21
CA THR A 888 -6.47 2.29 17.01
C THR A 888 -7.58 1.44 16.40
N CYS A 889 -8.61 1.10 17.19
CA CYS A 889 -9.75 0.32 16.72
C CYS A 889 -10.68 1.09 15.77
N ASP A 890 -10.40 2.36 15.48
CA ASP A 890 -11.07 3.09 14.40
C ASP A 890 -10.48 2.78 13.01
N GLU A 891 -9.33 2.08 12.95
CA GLU A 891 -8.61 1.78 11.71
C GLU A 891 -8.97 0.39 11.16
N GLU A 892 -9.92 0.34 10.23
CA GLU A 892 -10.39 -0.94 9.68
C GLU A 892 -9.48 -1.56 8.63
N GLU A 893 -8.81 -0.72 7.85
CA GLU A 893 -7.88 -1.12 6.81
C GLU A 893 -6.62 -0.25 6.83
N ARG A 894 -5.53 -0.78 6.27
CA ARG A 894 -4.30 0.00 6.09
C ARG A 894 -4.55 1.16 5.14
N LEU A 895 -3.98 2.30 5.47
CA LEU A 895 -3.91 3.43 4.54
C LEU A 895 -3.01 3.03 3.36
N LYS A 896 -3.58 2.98 2.17
CA LYS A 896 -2.86 2.74 0.92
C LYS A 896 -2.89 4.01 0.10
N TYR A 897 -1.72 4.57 -0.21
CA TYR A 897 -1.60 5.61 -1.23
C TYR A 897 -1.53 4.95 -2.61
N GLY A 898 -2.31 5.47 -3.57
CA GLY A 898 -2.23 5.05 -4.96
C GLY A 898 -1.04 5.71 -5.63
N TYR A 899 -0.20 4.92 -6.31
CA TYR A 899 0.99 5.38 -7.02
C TYR A 899 0.89 5.02 -8.50
N ASN A 900 1.36 5.92 -9.37
CA ASN A 900 1.51 5.63 -10.79
C ASN A 900 2.82 4.84 -11.01
N VAL A 901 2.74 3.51 -11.07
CA VAL A 901 3.90 2.65 -11.31
C VAL A 901 3.80 2.05 -12.70
N THR A 902 4.83 2.28 -13.52
CA THR A 902 4.93 1.71 -14.87
C THR A 902 6.04 0.66 -14.92
N THR A 903 5.80 -0.44 -15.62
CA THR A 903 6.75 -1.54 -15.81
C THR A 903 7.35 -1.48 -17.22
N HIS A 904 8.68 -1.62 -17.30
CA HIS A 904 9.46 -1.61 -18.53
C HIS A 904 10.47 -2.74 -18.53
N PHE A 905 10.88 -3.22 -19.69
CA PHE A 905 11.83 -4.32 -19.79
C PHE A 905 12.96 -4.03 -20.78
N ARG A 906 14.06 -4.79 -20.66
CA ARG A 906 15.18 -4.81 -21.61
C ARG A 906 15.77 -6.21 -21.65
N TYR A 907 16.01 -6.75 -22.85
CA TYR A 907 16.70 -8.04 -23.00
C TYR A 907 18.18 -7.86 -22.65
N ASN A 908 18.79 -8.90 -22.08
CA ASN A 908 20.22 -8.90 -21.83
C ASN A 908 20.97 -9.19 -23.15
N GLU A 909 21.96 -8.37 -23.50
CA GLU A 909 22.72 -8.46 -24.76
C GLU A 909 23.46 -9.81 -24.90
N SER A 910 23.75 -10.47 -23.77
CA SER A 910 24.40 -11.79 -23.73
C SER A 910 23.44 -12.98 -23.66
N SER A 911 22.14 -12.74 -23.52
CA SER A 911 21.12 -13.79 -23.32
C SER A 911 20.47 -14.24 -24.63
N GLU A 912 20.02 -15.49 -24.68
CA GLU A 912 19.25 -15.99 -25.82
C GLU A 912 17.87 -15.35 -25.85
N ARG A 913 17.60 -14.66 -26.97
CA ARG A 913 16.26 -14.25 -27.37
C ARG A 913 15.71 -15.34 -28.27
N GLU A 914 14.68 -16.03 -27.80
CA GLU A 914 13.95 -16.99 -28.62
C GLU A 914 12.63 -16.35 -29.05
N SER A 915 12.26 -16.57 -30.31
CA SER A 915 10.99 -16.09 -30.84
C SER A 915 10.17 -17.25 -31.35
N ALA A 916 8.85 -17.18 -31.17
CA ALA A 916 7.93 -18.16 -31.73
C ALA A 916 6.67 -17.46 -32.25
N THR A 917 5.95 -18.11 -33.16
CA THR A 917 4.63 -17.68 -33.60
C THR A 917 3.60 -18.73 -33.27
N VAL A 918 2.39 -18.31 -32.90
CA VAL A 918 1.26 -19.20 -32.68
C VAL A 918 0.28 -19.04 -33.82
N THR A 919 0.06 -20.11 -34.57
CA THR A 919 -0.78 -20.16 -35.76
C THR A 919 -1.99 -21.06 -35.51
N ALA A 920 -3.18 -20.59 -35.91
CA ALA A 920 -4.40 -21.40 -35.89
C ALA A 920 -4.37 -22.49 -36.98
N SER A 921 -5.29 -23.44 -36.92
CA SER A 921 -5.41 -24.53 -37.92
C SER A 921 -5.67 -24.06 -39.36
N ASP A 922 -6.11 -22.81 -39.55
CA ASP A 922 -6.33 -22.15 -40.85
C ASP A 922 -5.16 -21.25 -41.27
N ASP A 923 -3.97 -21.46 -40.70
CA ASP A 923 -2.74 -20.67 -40.89
C ASP A 923 -2.86 -19.20 -40.46
N GLN A 924 -3.91 -18.82 -39.72
CA GLN A 924 -4.05 -17.47 -39.19
C GLN A 924 -3.07 -17.23 -38.03
N LEU A 925 -2.22 -16.20 -38.12
CA LEU A 925 -1.34 -15.77 -37.03
C LEU A 925 -2.17 -15.22 -35.85
N LEU A 926 -2.02 -15.84 -34.68
CA LEU A 926 -2.70 -15.43 -33.45
C LEU A 926 -1.77 -14.65 -32.51
N LEU A 927 -0.56 -15.16 -32.24
CA LEU A 927 0.39 -14.54 -31.30
C LEU A 927 1.80 -14.51 -31.90
N LYS A 928 2.55 -13.46 -31.60
CA LYS A 928 4.02 -13.48 -31.65
C LYS A 928 4.54 -13.54 -30.22
N LEU A 929 5.50 -14.42 -30.00
CA LEU A 929 6.10 -14.70 -28.71
C LEU A 929 7.57 -14.35 -28.78
N THR A 930 8.08 -13.62 -27.80
CA THR A 930 9.51 -13.45 -27.59
C THR A 930 9.84 -13.81 -26.14
N TYR A 931 10.65 -14.84 -25.96
CA TYR A 931 11.21 -15.23 -24.67
C TYR A 931 12.57 -14.58 -24.47
N GLY A 932 12.79 -14.08 -23.25
CA GLY A 932 14.09 -13.54 -22.83
C GLY A 932 14.48 -14.15 -21.49
N SER A 933 15.57 -14.93 -21.48
CA SER A 933 16.18 -15.40 -20.25
C SER A 933 16.94 -14.26 -19.58
N THR A 934 16.85 -14.11 -18.25
CA THR A 934 17.62 -13.08 -17.50
C THR A 934 17.43 -11.62 -17.98
N ALA A 935 16.22 -11.25 -18.41
CA ALA A 935 15.91 -9.88 -18.83
C ALA A 935 15.85 -8.91 -17.65
N SER A 936 16.22 -7.65 -17.89
CA SER A 936 16.07 -6.58 -16.91
C SER A 936 14.62 -6.08 -16.89
N LEU A 937 14.01 -6.07 -15.71
CA LEU A 937 12.67 -5.54 -15.45
C LEU A 937 12.76 -4.32 -14.54
N TRP A 938 12.33 -3.16 -15.04
CA TRP A 938 12.35 -1.89 -14.33
C TRP A 938 10.94 -1.45 -13.97
N ARG A 939 10.71 -1.20 -12.69
CA ARG A 939 9.47 -0.62 -12.17
C ARG A 939 9.74 0.81 -11.72
N ILE A 940 9.07 1.75 -12.39
CA ILE A 940 9.26 3.19 -12.14
C ILE A 940 8.02 3.75 -11.47
N ASN A 941 8.16 4.26 -10.25
CA ASN A 941 7.12 5.01 -9.55
C ASN A 941 7.20 6.49 -9.96
N ARG A 942 6.18 6.92 -10.69
CA ARG A 942 6.06 8.25 -11.30
C ARG A 942 5.34 9.26 -10.41
N GLY A 943 5.09 8.94 -9.14
CA GLY A 943 4.43 9.83 -8.19
C GLY A 943 3.05 9.33 -7.74
N LEU A 944 2.36 10.17 -6.99
CA LEU A 944 1.02 9.89 -6.46
C LEU A 944 -0.03 9.94 -7.57
N GLN A 945 -0.89 8.93 -7.64
CA GLN A 945 -1.95 8.84 -8.66
C GLN A 945 -2.98 9.99 -8.58
N ARG A 946 -3.12 10.63 -7.40
CA ARG A 946 -4.05 11.76 -7.17
C ARG A 946 -3.42 13.14 -7.41
N SER A 947 -2.11 13.21 -7.62
CA SER A 947 -1.42 14.48 -7.82
C SER A 947 -1.34 14.79 -9.32
N ARG A 948 -1.45 16.08 -9.67
CA ARG A 948 -1.10 16.56 -11.01
C ARG A 948 0.42 16.69 -11.20
N GLU A 949 1.16 16.62 -10.10
CA GLU A 949 2.61 16.70 -10.10
C GLU A 949 3.22 15.39 -10.60
N GLN A 950 4.22 15.51 -11.48
CA GLN A 950 5.01 14.38 -11.95
C GLN A 950 6.14 14.10 -10.95
N GLY A 951 6.28 12.84 -10.51
CA GLY A 951 7.32 12.43 -9.57
C GLY A 951 7.09 12.88 -8.12
N PHE A 952 8.20 12.97 -7.38
CA PHE A 952 8.27 13.39 -5.98
C PHE A 952 9.21 14.60 -5.84
N ARG A 953 9.10 15.29 -4.70
CA ARG A 953 9.99 16.38 -4.30
C ARG A 953 10.99 15.89 -3.26
N LEU A 954 12.28 16.03 -3.54
CA LEU A 954 13.37 15.62 -2.67
C LEU A 954 14.26 16.80 -2.35
N ASP A 955 14.45 17.06 -1.07
CA ASP A 955 15.49 17.96 -0.58
C ASP A 955 16.82 17.20 -0.57
N ILE A 956 17.75 17.58 -1.44
CA ILE A 956 19.01 16.83 -1.64
C ILE A 956 20.04 17.07 -0.54
N LYS A 957 19.85 18.06 0.33
CA LYS A 957 20.73 18.33 1.48
C LYS A 957 20.32 17.54 2.73
N THR A 958 19.01 17.36 2.93
CA THR A 958 18.45 16.71 4.13
C THR A 958 17.84 15.34 3.87
N GLY A 959 17.62 14.97 2.61
CA GLY A 959 17.03 13.70 2.20
C GLY A 959 15.54 13.63 2.47
N LEU A 960 14.93 14.75 2.85
CA LEU A 960 13.52 14.86 3.22
C LEU A 960 12.63 14.88 1.99
N TRP A 961 11.60 14.03 2.01
CA TRP A 961 10.51 14.08 1.04
C TRP A 961 9.51 15.17 1.43
N GLN A 962 9.32 16.17 0.58
CA GLN A 962 8.43 17.30 0.87
C GLN A 962 7.04 17.12 0.25
N LYS A 963 6.00 17.56 0.98
CA LYS A 963 4.59 17.45 0.57
C LYS A 963 3.99 18.79 0.09
N ASP A 964 4.50 19.91 0.61
CA ASP A 964 4.02 21.28 0.35
C ASP A 964 5.12 22.14 -0.32
N GLU A 965 4.84 23.41 -0.65
CA GLU A 965 5.85 24.37 -1.13
C GLU A 965 6.96 24.61 -0.08
N PRO A 966 8.20 24.88 -0.53
CA PRO A 966 9.39 24.85 0.33
C PRO A 966 9.32 25.84 1.49
N LYS A 967 9.87 25.42 2.64
CA LYS A 967 10.23 26.32 3.76
C LYS A 967 11.69 26.78 3.70
N HIS A 968 12.52 26.18 2.84
CA HIS A 968 13.96 26.40 2.69
C HIS A 968 14.32 26.90 1.28
N ASP A 969 15.62 27.10 1.02
CA ASP A 969 16.19 27.63 -0.23
C ASP A 969 15.76 26.79 -1.45
N PRO A 970 15.14 27.39 -2.49
CA PRO A 970 14.63 26.64 -3.64
C PRO A 970 15.69 25.86 -4.43
N ASP A 971 16.97 26.21 -4.34
CA ASP A 971 18.04 25.55 -5.09
C ASP A 971 18.34 24.10 -4.62
N ASP A 972 17.95 23.74 -3.39
CA ASP A 972 18.19 22.41 -2.82
C ASP A 972 17.03 21.41 -3.04
N LEU A 973 15.93 21.87 -3.65
CA LEU A 973 14.72 21.06 -3.84
C LEU A 973 14.62 20.53 -5.27
N HIS A 974 14.90 19.24 -5.45
CA HIS A 974 14.70 18.57 -6.72
C HIS A 974 13.26 18.09 -6.87
N THR A 975 12.59 18.55 -7.93
CA THR A 975 11.26 18.09 -8.35
C THR A 975 11.36 17.03 -9.45
N GLU A 976 10.23 16.38 -9.76
CA GLU A 976 10.15 15.34 -10.81
C GLU A 976 11.07 14.14 -10.55
N VAL A 977 11.33 13.84 -9.28
CA VAL A 977 12.11 12.66 -8.89
C VAL A 977 11.23 11.41 -9.04
N HIS A 978 11.65 10.48 -9.88
CA HIS A 978 10.99 9.19 -10.07
C HIS A 978 11.77 8.09 -9.37
N LEU A 979 11.07 7.13 -8.73
CA LEU A 979 11.75 6.05 -8.02
C LEU A 979 11.86 4.82 -8.92
N LEU A 980 12.99 4.14 -8.88
CA LEU A 980 13.26 2.93 -9.65
C LEU A 980 13.51 1.74 -8.72
N ALA A 981 12.84 0.64 -9.05
CA ALA A 981 13.18 -0.70 -8.59
C ALA A 981 13.51 -1.57 -9.83
N ALA A 982 14.70 -2.19 -9.84
CA ALA A 982 15.15 -3.04 -10.93
C ALA A 982 15.32 -4.50 -10.46
N GLU A 983 14.92 -5.45 -11.29
CA GLU A 983 15.07 -6.90 -11.05
C GLU A 983 15.48 -7.62 -12.34
N THR A 984 16.10 -8.78 -12.22
CA THR A 984 16.41 -9.69 -13.34
C THR A 984 15.41 -10.82 -13.35
N ARG A 985 14.68 -11.04 -14.46
CA ARG A 985 13.59 -12.03 -14.56
C ARG A 985 13.59 -12.75 -15.90
N ASN A 986 13.08 -13.97 -15.91
CA ASN A 986 12.67 -14.63 -17.16
C ASN A 986 11.36 -13.99 -17.61
N ILE A 987 11.31 -13.53 -18.87
CA ILE A 987 10.14 -12.85 -19.43
C ILE A 987 9.64 -13.55 -20.70
N LEU A 988 8.34 -13.45 -20.93
CA LEU A 988 7.68 -13.80 -22.18
C LEU A 988 6.84 -12.62 -22.63
N VAL A 989 7.26 -12.01 -23.74
CA VAL A 989 6.54 -10.95 -24.41
C VAL A 989 5.59 -11.58 -25.42
N VAL A 990 4.29 -11.34 -25.23
CA VAL A 990 3.21 -11.87 -26.05
C VAL A 990 2.54 -10.71 -26.79
N GLU A 991 2.57 -10.75 -28.11
CA GLU A 991 1.98 -9.74 -29.00
C GLU A 991 0.80 -10.38 -29.76
N PRO A 992 -0.45 -10.12 -29.34
CA PRO A 992 -1.60 -10.67 -30.04
C PRO A 992 -1.82 -9.98 -31.40
N SER A 993 -2.11 -10.78 -32.41
CA SER A 993 -2.36 -10.35 -33.79
C SER A 993 -3.84 -10.46 -34.15
N ASN A 994 -4.26 -9.76 -35.23
CA ASN A 994 -5.62 -9.83 -35.76
C ASN A 994 -6.74 -9.43 -34.78
N ILE A 995 -6.48 -8.42 -33.93
CA ILE A 995 -7.47 -7.85 -33.01
C ILE A 995 -8.23 -6.73 -33.72
N GLY A 996 -9.57 -6.77 -33.69
CA GLY A 996 -10.39 -5.68 -34.23
C GLY A 996 -10.33 -4.41 -33.37
N ASP A 997 -10.60 -3.25 -33.98
CA ASP A 997 -10.51 -1.94 -33.29
C ASP A 997 -11.62 -1.75 -32.23
N ALA A 998 -12.79 -2.34 -32.45
CA ALA A 998 -13.90 -2.25 -31.50
C ALA A 998 -13.59 -3.02 -30.21
N ASN A 999 -13.61 -2.32 -29.06
CA ASN A 999 -13.34 -2.87 -27.73
C ASN A 999 -11.93 -3.48 -27.53
N ARG A 1000 -10.93 -3.04 -28.29
CA ARG A 1000 -9.55 -3.55 -28.23
C ARG A 1000 -8.96 -3.59 -26.81
N ASP A 1001 -9.11 -2.53 -26.03
CA ASP A 1001 -8.61 -2.46 -24.64
C ASP A 1001 -9.30 -3.50 -23.72
N ALA A 1002 -10.63 -3.65 -23.84
CA ALA A 1002 -11.39 -4.65 -23.10
C ALA A 1002 -11.00 -6.08 -23.51
N PHE A 1003 -10.77 -6.33 -24.80
CA PHE A 1003 -10.31 -7.61 -25.32
C PHE A 1003 -8.93 -7.96 -24.75
N LEU A 1004 -7.96 -7.04 -24.82
CA LEU A 1004 -6.60 -7.24 -24.32
C LEU A 1004 -6.56 -7.42 -22.80
N ALA A 1005 -7.33 -6.63 -22.05
CA ALA A 1005 -7.48 -6.82 -20.60
C ALA A 1005 -8.01 -8.22 -20.28
N THR A 1006 -9.06 -8.64 -20.99
CA THR A 1006 -9.70 -9.94 -20.79
C THR A 1006 -8.75 -11.09 -21.16
N LEU A 1007 -8.02 -10.96 -22.28
CA LEU A 1007 -7.08 -11.95 -22.76
C LEU A 1007 -5.88 -12.11 -21.81
N GLN A 1008 -5.32 -11.00 -21.32
CA GLN A 1008 -4.21 -11.01 -20.35
C GLN A 1008 -4.53 -11.90 -19.15
N TYR A 1009 -5.63 -11.62 -18.45
CA TYR A 1009 -5.97 -12.38 -17.24
C TYR A 1009 -6.49 -13.79 -17.55
N ALA A 1010 -7.08 -14.02 -18.72
CA ALA A 1010 -7.46 -15.37 -19.14
C ALA A 1010 -6.22 -16.25 -19.36
N LEU A 1011 -5.19 -15.73 -20.03
CA LEU A 1011 -3.91 -16.42 -20.25
C LEU A 1011 -3.14 -16.59 -18.93
N GLU A 1012 -3.03 -15.55 -18.10
CA GLU A 1012 -2.37 -15.63 -16.80
C GLU A 1012 -2.96 -16.74 -15.92
N ARG A 1013 -4.29 -16.73 -15.72
CA ARG A 1013 -4.96 -17.74 -14.88
C ARG A 1013 -4.90 -19.14 -15.47
N SER A 1014 -4.96 -19.27 -16.79
CA SER A 1014 -4.89 -20.59 -17.44
C SER A 1014 -3.48 -21.17 -17.44
N ILE A 1015 -2.43 -20.35 -17.59
CA ILE A 1015 -1.04 -20.78 -17.40
C ILE A 1015 -0.83 -21.23 -15.95
N GLN A 1016 -1.24 -20.41 -14.97
CA GLN A 1016 -1.16 -20.76 -13.55
C GLN A 1016 -1.88 -22.09 -13.26
N ALA A 1017 -3.11 -22.25 -13.75
CA ALA A 1017 -3.89 -23.46 -13.51
C ALA A 1017 -3.34 -24.70 -14.24
N HIS A 1018 -2.80 -24.57 -15.45
CA HIS A 1018 -2.27 -25.69 -16.22
C HIS A 1018 -0.92 -26.18 -15.67
N TYR A 1019 0.01 -25.24 -15.43
CA TYR A 1019 1.34 -25.55 -14.94
C TYR A 1019 1.42 -25.67 -13.41
N LYS A 1020 0.29 -25.45 -12.72
CA LYS A 1020 0.15 -25.51 -11.25
C LYS A 1020 1.07 -24.53 -10.53
N LEU A 1021 1.15 -23.32 -11.07
CA LEU A 1021 1.86 -22.21 -10.44
C LEU A 1021 0.97 -21.53 -9.40
N GLU A 1022 1.58 -21.09 -8.30
CA GLU A 1022 0.95 -20.18 -7.35
C GLU A 1022 0.74 -18.79 -8.01
N GLU A 1023 -0.23 -18.01 -7.52
CA GLU A 1023 -0.52 -16.66 -8.07
C GLU A 1023 0.68 -15.69 -7.99
N ASP A 1024 1.66 -15.98 -7.14
CA ASP A 1024 2.87 -15.17 -6.92
C ASP A 1024 4.08 -15.62 -7.76
N GLU A 1025 3.97 -16.74 -8.47
CA GLU A 1025 5.07 -17.29 -9.27
C GLU A 1025 5.06 -16.78 -10.71
N LEU A 1026 3.89 -16.35 -11.22
CA LEU A 1026 3.72 -15.75 -12.53
C LEU A 1026 2.96 -14.44 -12.40
N ALA A 1027 3.54 -13.36 -12.95
CA ALA A 1027 2.89 -12.07 -13.03
C ALA A 1027 2.75 -11.62 -14.49
N SER A 1028 1.74 -10.77 -14.73
CA SER A 1028 1.50 -10.21 -16.06
C SER A 1028 1.16 -8.72 -16.00
N GLU A 1029 1.56 -7.97 -17.03
CA GLU A 1029 1.22 -6.56 -17.19
C GLU A 1029 1.10 -6.21 -18.68
N ARG A 1030 0.18 -5.29 -19.01
CA ARG A 1030 0.12 -4.65 -20.33
C ARG A 1030 1.16 -3.53 -20.37
N VAL A 1031 2.09 -3.61 -21.32
CA VAL A 1031 3.20 -2.63 -21.45
C VAL A 1031 3.07 -1.80 -22.72
N GLY A 1032 3.77 -0.67 -22.76
CA GLY A 1032 3.72 0.27 -23.88
C GLY A 1032 2.35 0.91 -24.08
N LYS A 1033 1.80 0.84 -25.30
CA LYS A 1033 0.44 1.35 -25.62
C LYS A 1033 -0.68 0.46 -25.04
N GLY A 1034 -0.32 -0.57 -24.29
CA GLY A 1034 -1.25 -1.55 -23.71
C GLY A 1034 -1.58 -2.70 -24.67
N GLU A 1035 -0.89 -2.80 -25.80
CA GLU A 1035 -1.10 -3.83 -26.83
C GLU A 1035 -0.23 -5.07 -26.64
N THR A 1036 0.88 -4.92 -25.92
CA THR A 1036 1.84 -5.98 -25.64
C THR A 1036 1.59 -6.53 -24.23
N LEU A 1037 1.49 -7.85 -24.10
CA LEU A 1037 1.33 -8.53 -22.82
C LEU A 1037 2.70 -9.04 -22.36
N LEU A 1038 3.20 -8.53 -21.25
CA LEU A 1038 4.45 -8.97 -20.63
C LEU A 1038 4.12 -9.96 -19.52
N PHE A 1039 4.63 -11.18 -19.63
CA PHE A 1039 4.60 -12.19 -18.56
C PHE A 1039 6.01 -12.36 -18.00
N TRP A 1040 6.14 -12.56 -16.69
CA TRP A 1040 7.43 -12.87 -16.08
C TRP A 1040 7.27 -13.78 -14.87
N GLU A 1041 8.31 -14.57 -14.62
CA GLU A 1041 8.37 -15.47 -13.48
C GLU A 1041 8.80 -14.68 -12.24
N ALA A 1042 7.86 -14.46 -11.31
CA ALA A 1042 8.06 -13.63 -10.13
C ALA A 1042 8.77 -14.36 -8.98
N ALA A 1043 8.85 -15.69 -9.02
CA ALA A 1043 9.67 -16.48 -8.11
C ALA A 1043 11.17 -16.21 -8.33
N GLU A 1044 11.95 -16.17 -7.23
CA GLU A 1044 13.42 -16.16 -7.33
C GLU A 1044 13.89 -17.47 -7.97
N GLY A 1045 14.81 -17.39 -8.93
CA GLY A 1045 15.23 -18.56 -9.71
C GLY A 1045 14.43 -18.77 -11.00
N GLY A 1046 13.16 -18.37 -11.05
CA GLY A 1046 12.28 -18.70 -12.17
C GLY A 1046 11.70 -20.12 -12.06
N ALA A 1047 10.49 -20.29 -12.58
CA ALA A 1047 9.76 -21.56 -12.56
C ALA A 1047 10.07 -22.43 -13.80
N GLY A 1048 10.73 -21.85 -14.82
CA GLY A 1048 11.00 -22.51 -16.10
C GLY A 1048 9.74 -22.82 -16.93
N VAL A 1049 8.60 -22.19 -16.61
CA VAL A 1049 7.34 -22.41 -17.32
C VAL A 1049 7.31 -21.60 -18.61
N LEU A 1050 7.88 -20.39 -18.62
CA LEU A 1050 7.84 -19.54 -19.82
C LEU A 1050 8.65 -20.12 -20.98
N SER A 1051 9.80 -20.74 -20.70
CA SER A 1051 10.60 -21.47 -21.70
C SER A 1051 9.88 -22.75 -22.19
N GLN A 1052 9.21 -23.47 -21.28
CA GLN A 1052 8.40 -24.65 -21.63
C GLN A 1052 7.24 -24.32 -22.57
N ILE A 1053 6.53 -23.20 -22.33
CA ILE A 1053 5.46 -22.74 -23.21
C ILE A 1053 5.97 -22.53 -24.64
N LEU A 1054 7.18 -21.99 -24.79
CA LEU A 1054 7.79 -21.77 -26.10
C LEU A 1054 8.22 -23.09 -26.76
N SER A 1055 8.69 -24.05 -25.96
CA SER A 1055 9.26 -25.32 -26.42
C SER A 1055 8.22 -26.39 -26.76
N ASP A 1056 7.02 -26.34 -26.18
CA ASP A 1056 5.93 -27.29 -26.44
C ASP A 1056 5.02 -26.81 -27.58
N PRO A 1057 4.99 -27.51 -28.74
CA PRO A 1057 4.15 -27.14 -29.88
C PRO A 1057 2.65 -27.05 -29.56
N ASN A 1058 2.18 -27.72 -28.50
CA ASN A 1058 0.77 -27.78 -28.13
C ASN A 1058 0.44 -26.98 -26.85
N ALA A 1059 1.38 -26.21 -26.29
CA ALA A 1059 1.19 -25.50 -25.03
C ALA A 1059 -0.09 -24.67 -25.00
N PHE A 1060 -0.33 -23.89 -26.06
CA PHE A 1060 -1.50 -23.01 -26.15
C PHE A 1060 -2.83 -23.75 -26.32
N GLN A 1061 -2.84 -25.02 -26.77
CA GLN A 1061 -4.06 -25.83 -26.82
C GLN A 1061 -4.56 -26.14 -25.41
N ALA A 1062 -3.64 -26.56 -24.53
CA ALA A 1062 -3.95 -26.89 -23.14
C ALA A 1062 -4.28 -25.64 -22.32
N ILE A 1063 -3.56 -24.55 -22.53
CA ILE A 1063 -3.84 -23.23 -21.93
C ILE A 1063 -5.23 -22.75 -22.36
N ALA A 1064 -5.57 -22.83 -23.66
CA ALA A 1064 -6.87 -22.41 -24.17
C ALA A 1064 -8.03 -23.25 -23.61
N ASP A 1065 -7.89 -24.58 -23.52
CA ASP A 1065 -8.91 -25.43 -22.92
C ASP A 1065 -9.18 -25.05 -21.46
N LYS A 1066 -8.12 -24.71 -20.72
CA LYS A 1066 -8.24 -24.24 -19.33
C LYS A 1066 -8.82 -22.83 -19.24
N ALA A 1067 -8.54 -21.94 -20.18
CA ALA A 1067 -9.15 -20.62 -20.25
C ALA A 1067 -10.66 -20.69 -20.54
N LEU A 1068 -11.09 -21.59 -21.44
CA LEU A 1068 -12.51 -21.83 -21.75
C LEU A 1068 -13.28 -22.37 -20.52
N ASP A 1069 -12.64 -23.25 -19.76
CA ASP A 1069 -13.12 -23.77 -18.46
C ASP A 1069 -13.31 -22.63 -17.46
N ILE A 1070 -12.24 -21.87 -17.18
CA ILE A 1070 -12.25 -20.73 -16.24
C ILE A 1070 -13.29 -19.68 -16.64
N CYS A 1071 -13.48 -19.44 -17.94
CA CYS A 1071 -14.47 -18.49 -18.44
C CYS A 1071 -15.91 -19.03 -18.49
N HIS A 1072 -16.22 -20.21 -17.93
CA HIS A 1072 -17.53 -20.85 -17.94
C HIS A 1072 -18.13 -20.99 -19.35
N PHE A 1073 -17.33 -21.42 -20.32
CA PHE A 1073 -17.78 -21.71 -21.69
C PHE A 1073 -17.95 -23.21 -21.96
N LYS A 1074 -17.67 -24.07 -20.98
CA LYS A 1074 -17.92 -25.52 -21.09
C LYS A 1074 -19.41 -25.83 -20.85
N PRO A 1075 -19.99 -26.83 -21.55
CA PRO A 1075 -21.45 -27.04 -21.61
C PRO A 1075 -22.13 -27.34 -20.27
N ASP A 1076 -21.43 -27.99 -19.34
CA ASP A 1076 -21.96 -28.37 -18.03
C ASP A 1076 -21.87 -27.23 -16.99
N GLU A 1077 -21.31 -26.08 -17.35
CA GLU A 1077 -21.01 -24.95 -16.44
C GLU A 1077 -21.51 -23.59 -16.96
N GLU A 1078 -22.45 -23.53 -17.91
CA GLU A 1078 -23.04 -22.25 -18.33
C GLU A 1078 -23.71 -21.55 -17.15
N ASN A 1079 -22.96 -20.64 -16.52
CA ASN A 1079 -23.42 -19.86 -15.39
C ASN A 1079 -24.25 -18.68 -15.91
N GLU A 1080 -25.57 -18.83 -15.93
CA GLU A 1080 -26.53 -17.78 -16.29
C GLU A 1080 -26.38 -16.49 -15.45
N VAL A 1081 -25.69 -16.56 -14.31
CA VAL A 1081 -25.45 -15.43 -13.41
C VAL A 1081 -24.21 -14.60 -13.81
N CYS A 1082 -23.28 -15.14 -14.60
CA CYS A 1082 -22.05 -14.44 -14.99
C CYS A 1082 -22.24 -13.63 -16.30
N ALA A 1083 -22.58 -12.34 -16.17
CA ALA A 1083 -22.91 -11.47 -17.31
C ALA A 1083 -21.72 -11.01 -18.16
N LYS A 1084 -20.61 -10.53 -17.55
CA LYS A 1084 -19.41 -10.05 -18.27
C LYS A 1084 -18.14 -10.70 -17.77
N ALA A 1085 -17.89 -10.57 -16.48
CA ALA A 1085 -16.85 -11.28 -15.77
C ALA A 1085 -17.30 -11.38 -14.31
N CYS A 1086 -16.85 -12.42 -13.63
CA CYS A 1086 -17.03 -12.57 -12.21
C CYS A 1086 -15.72 -13.01 -11.58
N TYR A 1087 -15.68 -12.98 -10.27
CA TYR A 1087 -14.50 -13.42 -9.52
C TYR A 1087 -14.25 -14.93 -9.60
N GLU A 1088 -15.22 -15.68 -10.14
CA GLU A 1088 -15.08 -17.08 -10.45
C GLU A 1088 -14.34 -17.33 -11.78
N CYS A 1089 -14.26 -16.32 -12.66
CA CYS A 1089 -13.60 -16.43 -13.96
C CYS A 1089 -12.36 -15.52 -14.10
N LEU A 1090 -12.54 -14.20 -14.17
CA LEU A 1090 -11.48 -13.27 -14.57
C LEU A 1090 -11.24 -12.15 -13.57
N LEU A 1091 -12.21 -11.83 -12.70
CA LEU A 1091 -11.99 -10.80 -11.69
C LEU A 1091 -11.09 -11.38 -10.58
N SER A 1092 -10.13 -10.61 -10.09
CA SER A 1092 -9.26 -10.93 -8.97
C SER A 1092 -8.97 -9.69 -8.13
N TYR A 1093 -8.31 -9.85 -6.97
CA TYR A 1093 -7.87 -8.71 -6.16
C TYR A 1093 -6.77 -7.89 -6.86
N ARG A 1094 -5.94 -8.53 -7.71
CA ARG A 1094 -4.80 -7.89 -8.39
C ARG A 1094 -5.21 -7.03 -9.58
N ASN A 1095 -6.33 -7.37 -10.22
CA ASN A 1095 -6.80 -6.71 -11.43
C ASN A 1095 -8.03 -5.82 -11.24
N GLN A 1096 -8.27 -5.36 -10.01
CA GLN A 1096 -9.42 -4.50 -9.68
C GLN A 1096 -9.57 -3.27 -10.59
N PHE A 1097 -8.45 -2.68 -11.01
CA PHE A 1097 -8.45 -1.54 -11.94
C PHE A 1097 -8.99 -1.90 -13.33
N ASP A 1098 -8.92 -3.17 -13.73
CA ASP A 1098 -9.39 -3.64 -15.01
C ASP A 1098 -10.79 -4.23 -14.96
N HIS A 1099 -11.40 -4.45 -13.79
CA HIS A 1099 -12.75 -5.02 -13.68
C HIS A 1099 -13.78 -4.39 -14.63
N PRO A 1100 -13.83 -3.06 -14.85
CA PRO A 1100 -14.77 -2.46 -15.80
C PRO A 1100 -14.54 -2.88 -17.26
N ARG A 1101 -13.31 -3.26 -17.62
CA ARG A 1101 -12.87 -3.68 -18.96
C ARG A 1101 -13.10 -5.17 -19.21
N LEU A 1102 -13.18 -5.99 -18.15
CA LEU A 1102 -13.22 -7.45 -18.30
C LEU A 1102 -14.58 -7.94 -18.81
N ASN A 1103 -14.54 -8.62 -19.96
CA ASN A 1103 -15.70 -9.24 -20.57
C ASN A 1103 -15.32 -10.55 -21.28
N ARG A 1104 -15.60 -11.68 -20.61
CA ARG A 1104 -15.28 -13.04 -21.06
C ARG A 1104 -15.77 -13.31 -22.48
N HIS A 1105 -16.92 -12.76 -22.87
CA HIS A 1105 -17.54 -13.02 -24.17
C HIS A 1105 -16.73 -12.47 -25.35
N GLN A 1106 -15.86 -11.47 -25.11
CA GLN A 1106 -15.02 -10.89 -26.17
C GLN A 1106 -13.92 -11.85 -26.66
N ILE A 1107 -13.44 -12.75 -25.79
CA ILE A 1107 -12.34 -13.67 -26.12
C ILE A 1107 -12.82 -15.08 -26.50
N ARG A 1108 -14.11 -15.40 -26.36
CA ARG A 1108 -14.63 -16.79 -26.56
C ARG A 1108 -14.22 -17.40 -27.90
N LYS A 1109 -14.48 -16.69 -29.01
CA LYS A 1109 -14.12 -17.16 -30.36
C LYS A 1109 -12.61 -17.32 -30.50
N TRP A 1110 -11.86 -16.37 -29.95
CA TRP A 1110 -10.41 -16.35 -30.04
C TRP A 1110 -9.77 -17.51 -29.25
N LEU A 1111 -10.30 -17.83 -28.06
CA LEU A 1111 -9.88 -19.00 -27.28
C LEU A 1111 -10.16 -20.33 -28.00
N HIS A 1112 -11.26 -20.43 -28.76
CA HIS A 1112 -11.50 -21.60 -29.60
C HIS A 1112 -10.45 -21.73 -30.71
N ASN A 1113 -10.10 -20.64 -31.41
CA ASN A 1113 -9.02 -20.66 -32.39
C ASN A 1113 -7.66 -21.03 -31.76
N LEU A 1114 -7.40 -20.55 -30.54
CA LEU A 1114 -6.18 -20.86 -29.80
C LEU A 1114 -6.12 -22.34 -29.37
N LYS A 1115 -7.27 -22.97 -29.09
CA LYS A 1115 -7.36 -24.39 -28.75
C LYS A 1115 -6.92 -25.31 -29.88
N ASP A 1116 -7.07 -24.86 -31.13
CA ASP A 1116 -6.69 -25.61 -32.33
C ASP A 1116 -5.36 -25.09 -32.94
N SER A 1117 -4.55 -24.37 -32.16
CA SER A 1117 -3.32 -23.71 -32.61
C SER A 1117 -2.04 -24.53 -32.38
N LYS A 1118 -0.94 -24.12 -33.01
CA LYS A 1118 0.41 -24.68 -32.80
C LYS A 1118 1.43 -23.58 -32.57
N VAL A 1119 2.46 -23.89 -31.78
CA VAL A 1119 3.62 -23.04 -31.56
C VAL A 1119 4.73 -23.42 -32.54
N ASP A 1120 5.13 -22.46 -33.37
CA ASP A 1120 6.23 -22.58 -34.33
C ASP A 1120 7.43 -21.76 -33.84
N LEU A 1121 8.49 -22.45 -33.40
CA LEU A 1121 9.70 -21.86 -32.85
C LEU A 1121 10.60 -21.34 -33.98
N HIS A 1122 10.85 -20.03 -33.99
CA HIS A 1122 11.77 -19.37 -34.92
C HIS A 1122 13.17 -19.40 -34.32
N ASN A 1123 14.00 -20.31 -34.79
CA ASN A 1123 15.38 -20.42 -34.36
C ASN A 1123 16.22 -19.38 -35.11
N ALA A 1124 16.53 -18.25 -34.48
CA ALA A 1124 17.24 -17.13 -35.10
C ALA A 1124 18.61 -17.53 -35.70
N ASP A 1125 19.28 -18.53 -35.12
CA ASP A 1125 20.53 -19.08 -35.65
C ASP A 1125 20.30 -19.87 -36.97
N LEU A 1126 19.18 -20.59 -37.13
CA LEU A 1126 18.84 -21.26 -38.39
C LEU A 1126 18.49 -20.25 -39.48
N ASP A 1127 17.77 -19.17 -39.17
CA ASP A 1127 17.44 -18.12 -40.13
C ASP A 1127 18.67 -17.28 -40.52
N ARG A 1128 19.55 -16.97 -39.57
CA ARG A 1128 20.84 -16.31 -39.86
C ARG A 1128 21.74 -17.21 -40.70
N GLN A 1129 21.77 -18.51 -40.42
CA GLN A 1129 22.53 -19.49 -41.20
C GLN A 1129 21.94 -19.69 -42.59
N ARG A 1130 20.61 -19.70 -42.72
CA ARG A 1130 19.89 -19.76 -44.00
C ARG A 1130 20.14 -18.50 -44.82
N LYS A 1131 19.99 -17.32 -44.24
CA LYS A 1131 20.26 -16.04 -44.90
C LYS A 1131 21.73 -15.90 -45.29
N TYR A 1132 22.66 -16.33 -44.42
CA TYR A 1132 24.08 -16.42 -44.77
C TYR A 1132 24.31 -17.32 -45.98
N LYS A 1133 23.68 -18.50 -46.01
CA LYS A 1133 23.80 -19.43 -47.13
C LYS A 1133 23.20 -18.87 -48.42
N GLU A 1134 22.04 -18.23 -48.35
CA GLU A 1134 21.39 -17.56 -49.48
C GLU A 1134 22.23 -16.40 -50.03
N LEU A 1135 22.87 -15.60 -49.17
CA LEU A 1135 23.79 -14.53 -49.58
C LEU A 1135 25.08 -15.11 -50.16
N TYR A 1136 25.62 -16.18 -49.56
CA TYR A 1136 26.83 -16.85 -50.02
C TYR A 1136 26.65 -17.52 -51.39
N GLU A 1137 25.45 -18.06 -51.68
CA GLU A 1137 25.11 -18.59 -52.99
C GLU A 1137 24.93 -17.49 -54.06
N ARG A 1138 24.70 -16.24 -53.65
CA ARG A 1138 24.51 -15.08 -54.53
C ARG A 1138 25.75 -14.21 -54.72
N THR A 1139 26.83 -14.41 -53.96
CA THR A 1139 28.13 -13.75 -54.23
C THR A 1139 28.65 -14.16 -55.60
N ASP A 1140 29.43 -13.27 -56.24
CA ASP A 1140 30.08 -13.59 -57.50
C ASP A 1140 30.99 -14.82 -57.35
N ALA A 1141 30.89 -15.77 -58.28
CA ALA A 1141 31.69 -16.99 -58.28
C ALA A 1141 33.18 -16.72 -58.54
N ASP A 1142 33.49 -15.61 -59.22
CA ASP A 1142 34.85 -15.21 -59.59
C ASP A 1142 35.51 -14.29 -58.54
N SER A 1143 34.79 -13.93 -57.45
CA SER A 1143 35.25 -13.02 -56.38
C SER A 1143 35.42 -13.75 -55.03
N GLU A 1144 36.65 -14.19 -54.73
CA GLU A 1144 36.95 -14.74 -53.39
C GLU A 1144 36.84 -13.68 -52.27
N LEU A 1145 36.98 -12.39 -52.60
CA LEU A 1145 36.94 -11.29 -51.64
C LEU A 1145 35.54 -11.13 -51.04
N GLU A 1146 34.48 -11.19 -51.86
CA GLU A 1146 33.08 -11.12 -51.40
C GLU A 1146 32.78 -12.20 -50.35
N ARG A 1147 33.21 -13.44 -50.62
CA ARG A 1147 33.03 -14.56 -49.70
C ARG A 1147 33.79 -14.37 -48.40
N ARG A 1148 35.00 -13.81 -48.45
CA ARG A 1148 35.80 -13.49 -47.26
C ARG A 1148 35.15 -12.39 -46.43
N VAL A 1149 34.66 -11.33 -47.07
CA VAL A 1149 33.94 -10.23 -46.41
C VAL A 1149 32.66 -10.74 -45.74
N LEU A 1150 31.83 -11.51 -46.46
CA LEU A 1150 30.59 -12.06 -45.90
C LEU A 1150 30.86 -13.04 -44.73
N ASN A 1151 31.91 -13.85 -44.82
CA ASN A 1151 32.28 -14.78 -43.75
C ASN A 1151 32.78 -14.04 -42.49
N GLU A 1152 33.54 -12.96 -42.67
CA GLU A 1152 34.02 -12.17 -41.54
C GLU A 1152 32.89 -11.36 -40.89
N ILE A 1153 31.96 -10.78 -41.68
CA ILE A 1153 30.70 -10.20 -41.15
C ILE A 1153 29.92 -11.23 -40.34
N TRP A 1154 29.81 -12.46 -40.84
CA TRP A 1154 29.11 -13.55 -40.15
C TRP A 1154 29.81 -13.94 -38.84
N ARG A 1155 31.14 -14.09 -38.86
CA ARG A 1155 31.99 -14.46 -37.72
C ARG A 1155 31.99 -13.41 -36.61
N GLN A 1156 31.97 -12.13 -36.95
CA GLN A 1156 31.92 -11.02 -35.98
C GLN A 1156 30.53 -10.79 -35.38
N GLY A 1157 29.52 -11.59 -35.75
CA GLY A 1157 28.17 -11.45 -35.20
C GLY A 1157 27.39 -10.24 -35.73
N MET A 1158 27.91 -9.55 -36.75
CA MET A 1158 27.27 -8.37 -37.32
C MET A 1158 25.98 -8.70 -38.08
N ARG A 1159 25.15 -7.66 -38.30
CA ARG A 1159 23.96 -7.73 -39.16
C ARG A 1159 24.40 -8.13 -40.57
N LEU A 1160 23.79 -9.18 -41.12
CA LEU A 1160 24.05 -9.62 -42.50
C LEU A 1160 23.41 -8.63 -43.50
N PRO A 1161 24.00 -8.45 -44.70
CA PRO A 1161 23.41 -7.69 -45.79
C PRO A 1161 21.97 -8.11 -46.09
N ASP A 1162 21.15 -7.17 -46.58
CA ASP A 1162 19.77 -7.45 -47.01
C ASP A 1162 19.74 -8.16 -48.36
N ALA A 1163 20.74 -7.90 -49.22
CA ALA A 1163 20.92 -8.56 -50.51
C ALA A 1163 22.39 -8.59 -50.93
N ALA A 1164 22.72 -9.51 -51.85
CA ALA A 1164 23.99 -9.57 -52.55
C ALA A 1164 23.72 -9.50 -54.07
N GLN A 1165 24.59 -8.80 -54.82
CA GLN A 1165 24.50 -8.66 -56.27
C GLN A 1165 23.11 -8.21 -56.77
N GLU A 1166 22.48 -7.24 -56.09
CA GLU A 1166 21.17 -6.70 -56.48
C GLU A 1166 21.33 -5.43 -57.31
N LEU A 1167 20.77 -5.43 -58.54
CA LEU A 1167 20.80 -4.27 -59.43
C LEU A 1167 19.90 -3.14 -58.91
N ILE A 1168 20.46 -1.94 -58.77
CA ILE A 1168 19.72 -0.70 -58.48
C ILE A 1168 19.46 0.01 -59.83
N PRO A 1169 18.21 -0.04 -60.36
CA PRO A 1169 17.91 0.47 -61.69
C PRO A 1169 18.18 1.97 -61.87
N GLU A 1170 18.01 2.75 -60.81
CA GLU A 1170 18.14 4.22 -60.84
C GLU A 1170 19.58 4.69 -61.08
N ALA A 1171 20.57 3.86 -60.71
CA ALA A 1171 21.99 4.16 -60.86
C ALA A 1171 22.72 3.22 -61.82
N GLU A 1172 21.99 2.29 -62.48
CA GLU A 1172 22.55 1.19 -63.29
C GLU A 1172 23.75 0.50 -62.61
N CYS A 1173 23.67 0.30 -61.29
CA CYS A 1173 24.77 -0.14 -60.45
C CYS A 1173 24.37 -1.38 -59.64
N CYS A 1174 25.28 -2.35 -59.56
CA CYS A 1174 25.09 -3.60 -58.81
C CYS A 1174 26.19 -3.67 -57.74
N PRO A 1175 25.93 -3.22 -56.51
CA PRO A 1175 26.87 -3.39 -55.40
C PRO A 1175 26.93 -4.85 -54.96
N ASP A 1176 28.08 -5.24 -54.40
CA ASP A 1176 28.32 -6.62 -53.98
C ASP A 1176 27.43 -7.00 -52.79
N PHE A 1177 27.25 -6.08 -51.84
CA PHE A 1177 26.29 -6.23 -50.75
C PHE A 1177 25.49 -4.95 -50.51
N LEU A 1178 24.24 -5.10 -50.09
CA LEU A 1178 23.32 -3.99 -49.87
C LEU A 1178 22.69 -4.03 -48.47
N TYR A 1179 22.71 -2.90 -47.78
CA TYR A 1179 21.93 -2.63 -46.57
C TYR A 1179 20.83 -1.62 -46.91
N LYS A 1180 19.61 -2.11 -47.12
CA LYS A 1180 18.47 -1.30 -47.62
C LYS A 1180 17.99 -0.29 -46.59
N GLN A 1181 17.97 -0.67 -45.30
CA GLN A 1181 17.52 0.22 -44.23
C GLN A 1181 18.51 1.36 -43.96
N SER A 1182 19.81 1.05 -43.85
CA SER A 1182 20.85 2.05 -43.59
C SER A 1182 21.29 2.79 -44.86
N GLN A 1183 20.72 2.44 -46.03
CA GLN A 1183 21.11 2.96 -47.35
C GLN A 1183 22.62 2.88 -47.60
N VAL A 1184 23.26 1.76 -47.24
CA VAL A 1184 24.69 1.52 -47.47
C VAL A 1184 24.86 0.45 -48.55
N ALA A 1185 25.72 0.72 -49.53
CA ALA A 1185 26.08 -0.20 -50.60
C ALA A 1185 27.57 -0.53 -50.50
N VAL A 1186 27.90 -1.82 -50.34
CA VAL A 1186 29.28 -2.28 -50.14
C VAL A 1186 29.85 -2.81 -51.44
N PHE A 1187 31.06 -2.36 -51.77
CA PHE A 1187 31.86 -2.80 -52.92
C PHE A 1187 33.13 -3.49 -52.44
N CYS A 1188 33.37 -4.71 -52.91
CA CYS A 1188 34.52 -5.55 -52.63
C CYS A 1188 35.51 -5.46 -53.81
N ASP A 1189 36.41 -4.47 -53.78
CA ASP A 1189 37.34 -4.20 -54.87
C ASP A 1189 38.53 -5.16 -54.86
N GLY A 1190 38.52 -6.13 -55.78
CA GLY A 1190 39.67 -7.00 -56.09
C GLY A 1190 40.82 -6.29 -56.83
N SER A 1191 41.93 -6.98 -57.07
CA SER A 1191 43.11 -6.42 -57.76
C SER A 1191 42.86 -5.97 -59.22
N VAL A 1192 41.73 -6.36 -59.81
CA VAL A 1192 41.31 -5.96 -61.17
C VAL A 1192 40.86 -4.48 -61.21
N HIS A 1193 40.53 -3.89 -60.05
CA HIS A 1193 40.10 -2.50 -59.91
C HIS A 1193 41.26 -1.49 -59.79
N ASP A 1194 42.52 -1.93 -59.83
CA ASP A 1194 43.70 -1.06 -59.70
C ASP A 1194 44.07 -0.32 -61.02
N SER A 1195 43.44 -0.65 -62.16
CA SER A 1195 43.73 0.02 -63.43
C SER A 1195 43.11 1.44 -63.49
N PRO A 1196 43.82 2.46 -64.03
CA PRO A 1196 43.32 3.85 -64.07
C PRO A 1196 42.02 4.04 -64.87
N GLU A 1197 41.77 3.17 -65.83
CA GLU A 1197 40.55 3.17 -66.65
C GLU A 1197 39.36 2.62 -65.86
N GLN A 1198 39.57 1.54 -65.08
CA GLN A 1198 38.55 0.95 -64.22
C GLN A 1198 38.20 1.87 -63.04
N GLN A 1199 39.19 2.49 -62.38
CA GLN A 1199 38.95 3.42 -61.26
C GLN A 1199 38.05 4.62 -61.65
N LYS A 1200 38.18 5.13 -62.89
CA LYS A 1200 37.30 6.19 -63.39
C LYS A 1200 35.86 5.71 -63.60
N LYS A 1201 35.68 4.46 -64.01
CA LYS A 1201 34.38 3.84 -64.22
C LYS A 1201 33.69 3.55 -62.88
N ASP A 1202 34.41 2.95 -61.94
CA ASP A 1202 33.91 2.63 -60.59
C ASP A 1202 33.54 3.91 -59.84
N LYS A 1203 34.36 4.97 -59.94
CA LYS A 1203 34.04 6.27 -59.35
C LYS A 1203 32.73 6.85 -59.89
N ARG A 1204 32.51 6.76 -61.20
CA ARG A 1204 31.26 7.25 -61.82
C ARG A 1204 30.05 6.46 -61.35
N GLN A 1205 30.15 5.13 -61.28
CA GLN A 1205 29.06 4.28 -60.78
C GLN A 1205 28.74 4.54 -59.30
N ARG A 1206 29.75 4.82 -58.47
CA ARG A 1206 29.57 5.15 -57.05
C ARG A 1206 28.98 6.54 -56.85
N ASP A 1207 29.43 7.52 -57.62
CA ASP A 1207 28.86 8.88 -57.62
C ASP A 1207 27.37 8.80 -58.06
N ASP A 1208 27.07 8.11 -59.16
CA ASP A 1208 25.69 7.93 -59.65
C ASP A 1208 24.82 7.21 -58.60
N LEU A 1209 25.34 6.19 -57.92
CA LEU A 1209 24.65 5.50 -56.83
C LEU A 1209 24.34 6.43 -55.64
N GLN A 1210 25.29 7.29 -55.27
CA GLN A 1210 25.13 8.23 -54.17
C GLN A 1210 24.15 9.35 -54.50
N TYR A 1211 24.25 9.94 -55.70
CA TYR A 1211 23.47 11.11 -56.08
C TYR A 1211 22.10 10.80 -56.66
N LEU A 1212 21.93 9.65 -57.33
CA LEU A 1212 20.65 9.26 -57.97
C LEU A 1212 19.81 8.32 -57.10
N ALA A 1213 20.44 7.39 -56.38
CA ALA A 1213 19.73 6.38 -55.57
C ALA A 1213 19.81 6.63 -54.05
N GLY A 1214 20.64 7.57 -53.60
CA GLY A 1214 20.76 7.95 -52.18
C GLY A 1214 21.49 6.94 -51.31
N TYR A 1215 22.19 5.96 -51.89
CA TYR A 1215 22.98 4.99 -51.15
C TYR A 1215 24.42 5.49 -50.93
N TYR A 1216 24.94 5.33 -49.72
CA TYR A 1216 26.35 5.60 -49.42
C TYR A 1216 27.24 4.44 -49.91
N PRO A 1217 28.19 4.68 -50.84
CA PRO A 1217 29.10 3.65 -51.33
C PRO A 1217 30.24 3.42 -50.33
N PHE A 1218 30.30 2.23 -49.72
CA PHE A 1218 31.37 1.80 -48.84
C PHE A 1218 32.27 0.79 -49.57
N THR A 1219 33.58 1.05 -49.64
CA THR A 1219 34.51 0.20 -50.41
C THR A 1219 35.43 -0.57 -49.47
N ILE A 1220 35.59 -1.87 -49.73
CA ILE A 1220 36.55 -2.76 -49.06
C ILE A 1220 37.50 -3.27 -50.14
N ARG A 1221 38.79 -2.90 -50.06
CA ARG A 1221 39.80 -3.37 -51.02
C ARG A 1221 40.41 -4.71 -50.58
N TYR A 1222 40.94 -5.47 -51.54
CA TYR A 1222 41.61 -6.74 -51.28
C TYR A 1222 42.86 -6.65 -50.39
N ASP A 1223 43.50 -5.48 -50.33
CA ASP A 1223 44.69 -5.18 -49.51
C ASP A 1223 44.36 -4.53 -48.16
N ASP A 1224 43.08 -4.33 -47.84
CA ASP A 1224 42.65 -3.81 -46.56
C ASP A 1224 42.75 -4.85 -45.43
N TYR A 1225 42.98 -4.37 -44.21
CA TYR A 1225 42.87 -5.21 -43.02
C TYR A 1225 41.38 -5.46 -42.70
N LEU A 1226 40.85 -6.55 -43.24
CA LEU A 1226 39.42 -6.89 -43.26
C LEU A 1226 38.73 -6.71 -41.89
N GLU A 1227 39.39 -7.10 -40.79
CA GLU A 1227 38.81 -7.00 -39.44
C GLU A 1227 38.58 -5.55 -38.99
N SER A 1228 39.46 -4.60 -39.33
CA SER A 1228 39.27 -3.18 -38.98
C SER A 1228 38.27 -2.51 -39.91
N THR A 1229 38.32 -2.82 -41.21
CA THR A 1229 37.42 -2.21 -42.21
C THR A 1229 35.97 -2.65 -42.01
N ILE A 1230 35.75 -3.90 -41.57
CA ILE A 1230 34.41 -4.39 -41.20
C ILE A 1230 33.90 -3.72 -39.91
N ARG A 1231 34.77 -3.39 -38.95
CA ARG A 1231 34.38 -2.56 -37.79
C ARG A 1231 34.00 -1.15 -38.21
N GLU A 1232 34.74 -0.52 -39.13
CA GLU A 1232 34.36 0.78 -39.66
C GLU A 1232 33.01 0.73 -40.38
N LEU A 1233 32.75 -0.33 -41.17
CA LEU A 1233 31.44 -0.55 -41.80
C LEU A 1233 30.30 -0.58 -40.78
N SER A 1234 30.52 -1.14 -39.58
CA SER A 1234 29.50 -1.16 -38.51
C SER A 1234 29.05 0.25 -38.10
N GLU A 1235 29.98 1.22 -38.05
CA GLU A 1235 29.66 2.61 -37.71
C GLU A 1235 28.76 3.29 -38.74
N TYR A 1236 28.82 2.87 -40.02
CA TYR A 1236 27.95 3.39 -41.08
C TYR A 1236 26.59 2.69 -41.12
N ILE A 1237 26.53 1.40 -40.76
CA ILE A 1237 25.27 0.66 -40.65
C ILE A 1237 24.43 1.18 -39.48
N ASP A 1238 25.07 1.56 -38.36
CA ASP A 1238 24.40 1.96 -37.11
C ASP A 1238 24.11 3.48 -37.00
N ARG A 1239 24.56 4.30 -37.96
CA ARG A 1239 24.48 5.77 -37.92
C ARG A 1239 23.12 6.38 -38.34
N ILE A 1240 22.17 5.57 -38.81
CA ILE A 1240 20.84 5.98 -39.30
C ILE A 1240 19.80 5.05 -38.68
#